data_AF-A0A537T7F3-F1
#
_entry.id   AF-A0A537T7F3-F1
#
_cell.length_a   1.000
_cell.length_b   1.000
_cell.length_c   1.000
_cell.angle_alpha   90.00
_cell.angle_beta   90.00
_cell.angle_gamma   90.00
#
_symmetry.space_group_name_H-M   'P 1'
#
loop_
_entity.id
_entity.type
_entity.pdbx_description
1 polymer ?
#
loop_
_entity_poly.entity_id
_entity_poly.type
_entity_poly.pdbx_seq_one_letter_code
_entity_poly.pdbx_strand_id
1 'polypeptide(L)'
;NTAWCHPVLFQRMAENKRARGAKVVVIDPRRTATAEEADLHLPIAPGMDTALFCGLLVHLADLCALDYGYIDAHTRGFENALAQARAIAPDLAATARITRLPRADVGRFFDLFRATPNTVTCFSQGVNQSAQGTDKVNAIINCHLASGRIGRPGQGPFSLTGQPNAMGGREVGGLANQLAAHMRFTPADIERVGRFWNAPRMAAREGAKAVQMFEAIARGRIKALWVMATNPAVSLPRAGYVREALKTLDLFVVSENVLCNDTVDAGAHVLLPAAAWGEKDGTVTNSERRISRQRRFLPAAGEAKPDWWIVTQVARRMGFAAQFPYGCAAEIFREHAALSAFENGGQRDFDIGALAAISDEGFDALDPVQWPLRAGETPQEKDRRFFVDGGFYTADRRARFIAPDRPAAKAPTSKKFPFRLNTGRVRDQWHTMTRSGLSARLGAHTPEPLVEVHPADAEAFDLADGGFAQVATRWGSCVLKVVVSERQRRGSLFAPIHWSAATASAARVGDLVMPETDRYSGQPDAKATPASIAPVQFAFRGFALTRAPMSPPPGTWWARVAVTRASGLLLATNEGPEVWRGRARQMLGTELAEYVDQQRGVYRAACFAAGELTGCLFIGAAETAPQWDAVKTLFAAQTLADDARRVLLTGRPAEGFFSAGPIVCACFSVGMATIRAAIQAGAASAEAIGEALRAGTNCGSCLPELKRLLADTDLAADCAATPPQPPARVADDRAHVPTATP
;
A
#
# COMPACT_ATOMS: atom_id res chain seq x y z
N ASN A 1 -6.59 -6.45 0.45
CA ASN A 1 -6.52 -5.91 -0.92
C ASN A 1 -5.32 -6.46 -1.73
N THR A 2 -5.33 -7.75 -2.08
CA THR A 2 -4.31 -8.35 -2.96
C THR A 2 -4.46 -7.90 -4.41
N ALA A 3 -5.66 -7.52 -4.84
CA ALA A 3 -5.93 -7.05 -6.21
C ALA A 3 -5.05 -5.86 -6.60
N TRP A 4 -4.76 -4.96 -5.65
CA TRP A 4 -3.86 -3.83 -5.89
C TRP A 4 -2.44 -4.05 -5.38
N CYS A 5 -2.27 -4.70 -4.23
CA CYS A 5 -0.95 -4.81 -3.61
C CYS A 5 -0.13 -5.99 -4.14
N HIS A 6 -0.79 -7.03 -4.67
CA HIS A 6 -0.18 -8.28 -5.14
C HIS A 6 -0.96 -8.81 -6.37
N PRO A 7 -1.07 -8.02 -7.46
CA PRO A 7 -2.00 -8.30 -8.56
C PRO A 7 -1.76 -9.67 -9.22
N VAL A 8 -0.50 -10.08 -9.39
CA VAL A 8 -0.15 -11.41 -9.95
C VAL A 8 -0.65 -12.54 -9.04
N LEU A 9 -0.54 -12.37 -7.71
CA LEU A 9 -1.06 -13.36 -6.76
C LEU A 9 -2.59 -13.38 -6.78
N PHE A 10 -3.23 -12.22 -6.87
CA PHE A 10 -4.69 -12.12 -6.97
C PHE A 10 -5.22 -12.85 -8.21
N GLN A 11 -4.58 -12.71 -9.37
CA GLN A 11 -4.96 -13.47 -10.58
C GLN A 11 -4.87 -14.97 -10.35
N ARG A 12 -3.82 -15.46 -9.69
CA ARG A 12 -3.69 -16.89 -9.34
C ARG A 12 -4.78 -17.35 -8.36
N MET A 13 -5.18 -16.50 -7.41
CA MET A 13 -6.29 -16.79 -6.49
C MET A 13 -7.63 -16.86 -7.23
N ALA A 14 -7.89 -15.92 -8.13
CA ALA A 14 -9.10 -15.90 -8.96
C ALA A 14 -9.16 -17.13 -9.87
N GLU A 15 -8.02 -17.50 -10.48
CA GLU A 15 -7.93 -18.71 -11.29
C GLU A 15 -8.21 -19.98 -10.47
N ASN A 16 -7.64 -20.09 -9.26
CA ASN A 16 -7.92 -21.20 -8.36
C ASN A 16 -9.40 -21.27 -7.96
N LYS A 17 -10.06 -20.12 -7.77
CA LYS A 17 -11.50 -20.04 -7.54
C LYS A 17 -12.30 -20.55 -8.74
N ARG A 18 -11.98 -20.12 -9.96
CA ARG A 18 -12.67 -20.56 -11.18
C ARG A 18 -12.44 -22.03 -11.51
N ALA A 19 -11.19 -22.46 -11.52
CA ALA A 19 -10.81 -23.80 -11.97
C ALA A 19 -11.03 -24.89 -10.92
N ARG A 20 -10.95 -24.55 -9.62
CA ARG A 20 -11.01 -25.54 -8.52
C ARG A 20 -12.07 -25.25 -7.47
N GLY A 21 -12.91 -24.23 -7.68
CA GLY A 21 -14.01 -23.90 -6.76
C GLY A 21 -13.56 -23.35 -5.40
N ALA A 22 -12.32 -22.85 -5.28
CA ALA A 22 -11.81 -22.30 -4.03
C ALA A 22 -12.67 -21.14 -3.52
N LYS A 23 -12.98 -21.12 -2.22
CA LYS A 23 -13.71 -20.04 -1.57
C LYS A 23 -12.76 -18.94 -1.09
N VAL A 24 -13.15 -17.69 -1.32
CA VAL A 24 -12.38 -16.51 -0.93
C VAL A 24 -13.15 -15.75 0.14
N VAL A 25 -12.58 -15.67 1.34
CA VAL A 25 -13.07 -14.81 2.43
C VAL A 25 -12.16 -13.60 2.56
N VAL A 26 -12.73 -12.40 2.62
CA VAL A 26 -11.99 -11.16 2.84
C VAL A 26 -12.38 -10.55 4.18
N ILE A 27 -11.39 -10.44 5.08
CA ILE A 27 -11.51 -9.79 6.38
C ILE A 27 -10.83 -8.43 6.26
N ASP A 28 -11.62 -7.38 6.01
CA ASP A 28 -11.12 -6.03 5.77
C ASP A 28 -12.22 -5.02 6.13
N PRO A 29 -11.98 -4.01 6.98
CA PRO A 29 -12.98 -3.00 7.30
C PRO A 29 -13.52 -2.26 6.08
N ARG A 30 -12.73 -2.20 4.99
CA ARG A 30 -13.11 -1.56 3.74
C ARG A 30 -13.51 -2.61 2.71
N ARG A 31 -14.53 -2.31 1.90
CA ARG A 31 -14.91 -3.13 0.74
C ARG A 31 -13.93 -2.89 -0.41
N THR A 32 -12.76 -3.51 -0.31
CA THR A 32 -11.68 -3.36 -1.31
C THR A 32 -11.99 -4.10 -2.60
N ALA A 33 -11.23 -3.84 -3.66
CA ALA A 33 -11.34 -4.57 -4.93
C ALA A 33 -11.19 -6.10 -4.79
N THR A 34 -10.46 -6.58 -3.77
CA THR A 34 -10.42 -8.02 -3.45
C THR A 34 -11.73 -8.50 -2.81
N ALA A 35 -12.39 -7.67 -2.01
CA ALA A 35 -13.67 -7.99 -1.37
C ALA A 35 -14.82 -8.08 -2.37
N GLU A 36 -14.75 -7.32 -3.47
CA GLU A 36 -15.75 -7.37 -4.56
C GLU A 36 -15.86 -8.76 -5.21
N GLU A 37 -14.75 -9.52 -5.26
CA GLU A 37 -14.73 -10.89 -5.81
C GLU A 37 -14.82 -11.99 -4.74
N ALA A 38 -15.00 -11.63 -3.47
CA ALA A 38 -15.04 -12.57 -2.35
C ALA A 38 -16.39 -13.30 -2.26
N ASP A 39 -16.36 -14.56 -1.82
CA ASP A 39 -17.56 -15.32 -1.47
C ASP A 39 -18.18 -14.83 -0.14
N LEU A 40 -17.36 -14.23 0.71
CA LEU A 40 -17.74 -13.61 1.98
C LEU A 40 -16.82 -12.43 2.30
N HIS A 41 -17.40 -11.26 2.57
CA HIS A 41 -16.69 -10.07 3.06
C HIS A 41 -17.09 -9.79 4.50
N LEU A 42 -16.11 -9.74 5.41
CA LEU A 42 -16.29 -9.39 6.81
C LEU A 42 -15.73 -7.96 7.05
N PRO A 43 -16.59 -6.92 7.11
CA PRO A 43 -16.19 -5.54 7.41
C PRO A 43 -15.86 -5.34 8.90
N ILE A 44 -14.84 -6.05 9.37
CA ILE A 44 -14.47 -6.16 10.79
C ILE A 44 -14.19 -4.79 11.41
N ALA A 45 -14.50 -4.63 12.70
CA ALA A 45 -14.09 -3.45 13.44
C ALA A 45 -12.54 -3.35 13.50
N PRO A 46 -11.95 -2.17 13.23
CA PRO A 46 -10.50 -1.99 13.26
C PRO A 46 -9.89 -2.50 14.57
N GLY A 47 -8.89 -3.38 14.45
CA GLY A 47 -8.18 -3.95 15.60
C GLY A 47 -8.76 -5.25 16.16
N MET A 48 -9.95 -5.68 15.73
CA MET A 48 -10.67 -6.82 16.35
C MET A 48 -10.33 -8.19 15.75
N ASP A 49 -9.29 -8.28 14.92
CA ASP A 49 -8.85 -9.53 14.26
C ASP A 49 -8.59 -10.66 15.28
N THR A 50 -7.93 -10.34 16.41
CA THR A 50 -7.67 -11.29 17.50
C THR A 50 -8.96 -11.92 18.03
N ALA A 51 -10.03 -11.13 18.21
CA ALA A 51 -11.30 -11.66 18.70
C ALA A 51 -11.95 -12.62 17.70
N LEU A 52 -11.87 -12.32 16.40
CA LEU A 52 -12.41 -13.19 15.35
C LEU A 52 -11.71 -14.56 15.35
N PHE A 53 -10.38 -14.58 15.40
CA PHE A 53 -9.61 -15.83 15.37
C PHE A 53 -9.62 -16.57 16.72
N CYS A 54 -9.70 -15.88 17.86
CA CYS A 54 -9.98 -16.52 19.14
C CYS A 54 -11.34 -17.22 19.13
N GLY A 55 -12.39 -16.54 18.63
CA GLY A 55 -13.71 -17.15 18.49
C GLY A 55 -13.69 -18.38 17.57
N LEU A 56 -12.91 -18.33 16.48
CA LEU A 56 -12.72 -19.48 15.59
C LEU A 56 -12.06 -20.65 16.33
N LEU A 57 -11.01 -20.41 17.10
CA LEU A 57 -10.34 -21.45 17.88
C LEU A 57 -11.29 -22.12 18.87
N VAL A 58 -12.10 -21.32 19.59
CA VAL A 58 -13.11 -21.83 20.52
C VAL A 58 -14.16 -22.65 19.79
N HIS A 59 -14.66 -22.16 18.66
CA HIS A 59 -15.65 -22.87 17.85
C HIS A 59 -15.14 -24.23 17.34
N LEU A 60 -13.86 -24.29 16.89
CA LEU A 60 -13.25 -25.55 16.48
C LEU A 60 -13.10 -26.52 17.66
N ALA A 61 -12.74 -26.02 18.84
CA ALA A 61 -12.63 -26.84 20.05
C ALA A 61 -13.99 -27.41 20.49
N ASP A 62 -15.03 -26.58 20.51
CA ASP A 62 -16.37 -26.97 20.97
C ASP A 62 -17.04 -27.99 20.03
N LEU A 63 -16.67 -28.01 18.75
CA LEU A 63 -17.13 -28.98 17.76
C LEU A 63 -16.18 -30.18 17.59
N CYS A 64 -15.17 -30.33 18.45
CA CYS A 64 -14.16 -31.39 18.35
C CYS A 64 -13.46 -31.45 16.98
N ALA A 65 -13.28 -30.31 16.32
CA ALA A 65 -12.69 -30.19 14.98
C ALA A 65 -11.20 -29.79 15.02
N LEU A 66 -10.49 -30.23 16.06
CA LEU A 66 -9.06 -30.01 16.28
C LEU A 66 -8.25 -31.23 15.89
N ASP A 67 -7.00 -31.02 15.50
CA ASP A 67 -6.04 -32.10 15.27
C ASP A 67 -5.24 -32.36 16.56
N TYR A 68 -5.84 -33.12 17.47
CA TYR A 68 -5.20 -33.47 18.74
C TYR A 68 -3.90 -34.25 18.54
N GLY A 69 -3.80 -35.08 17.49
CA GLY A 69 -2.57 -35.80 17.17
C GLY A 69 -1.42 -34.83 16.86
N TYR A 70 -1.66 -33.83 16.01
CA TYR A 70 -0.67 -32.80 15.71
C TYR A 70 -0.34 -31.94 16.94
N ILE A 71 -1.36 -31.53 17.72
CA ILE A 71 -1.18 -30.74 18.94
C ILE A 71 -0.26 -31.48 19.92
N ASP A 72 -0.57 -32.75 20.23
CA ASP A 72 0.11 -33.56 21.23
C ASP A 72 1.52 -33.97 20.80
N ALA A 73 1.74 -34.20 19.50
CA ALA A 73 3.05 -34.57 18.97
C ALA A 73 3.98 -33.36 18.76
N HIS A 74 3.45 -32.23 18.28
CA HIS A 74 4.30 -31.19 17.67
C HIS A 74 4.17 -29.80 18.30
N THR A 75 3.34 -29.58 19.31
CA THR A 75 3.08 -28.22 19.85
C THR A 75 3.17 -28.12 21.37
N ARG A 76 3.22 -26.93 21.96
CA ARG A 76 3.12 -26.71 23.42
C ARG A 76 2.23 -25.51 23.72
N GLY A 77 1.60 -25.50 24.89
CA GLY A 77 0.86 -24.35 25.42
C GLY A 77 -0.56 -24.19 24.90
N PHE A 78 -1.14 -25.26 24.33
CA PHE A 78 -2.46 -25.24 23.71
C PHE A 78 -3.56 -24.85 24.72
N GLU A 79 -3.54 -25.44 25.91
CA GLU A 79 -4.54 -25.24 26.95
C GLU A 79 -4.64 -23.78 27.38
N ASN A 80 -3.49 -23.13 27.58
CA ASN A 80 -3.43 -21.72 27.94
C ASN A 80 -3.95 -20.82 26.81
N ALA A 81 -3.59 -21.12 25.55
CA ALA A 81 -4.07 -20.35 24.41
C ALA A 81 -5.59 -20.51 24.21
N LEU A 82 -6.13 -21.72 24.40
CA LEU A 82 -7.57 -21.98 24.33
C LEU A 82 -8.32 -21.29 25.47
N ALA A 83 -7.81 -21.36 26.70
CA ALA A 83 -8.39 -20.68 27.86
C ALA A 83 -8.46 -19.15 27.62
N GLN A 84 -7.38 -18.56 27.11
CA GLN A 84 -7.36 -17.14 26.76
C GLN A 84 -8.31 -16.82 25.60
N ALA A 85 -8.40 -17.68 24.59
CA ALA A 85 -9.35 -17.51 23.49
C ALA A 85 -10.81 -17.51 24.00
N ARG A 86 -11.16 -18.42 24.92
CA ARG A 86 -12.47 -18.44 25.61
C ARG A 86 -12.70 -17.16 26.42
N ALA A 87 -11.68 -16.64 27.09
CA ALA A 87 -11.79 -15.40 27.84
C ALA A 87 -11.97 -14.15 26.95
N ILE A 88 -11.49 -14.18 25.71
CA ILE A 88 -11.63 -13.08 24.73
C ILE A 88 -12.98 -13.17 24.00
N ALA A 89 -13.32 -14.34 23.47
CA ALA A 89 -14.45 -14.58 22.61
C ALA A 89 -15.02 -15.98 22.89
N PRO A 90 -15.85 -16.14 23.94
CA PRO A 90 -16.28 -17.45 24.44
C PRO A 90 -17.25 -18.19 23.51
N ASP A 91 -17.96 -17.47 22.65
CA ASP A 91 -18.96 -18.04 21.75
C ASP A 91 -19.15 -17.18 20.49
N LEU A 92 -20.00 -17.68 19.58
CA LEU A 92 -20.33 -17.02 18.32
C LEU A 92 -20.97 -15.63 18.52
N ALA A 93 -21.85 -15.47 19.51
CA ALA A 93 -22.55 -14.22 19.75
C ALA A 93 -21.61 -13.14 20.33
N ALA A 94 -20.75 -13.52 21.28
CA ALA A 94 -19.71 -12.67 21.82
C ALA A 94 -18.72 -12.24 20.73
N THR A 95 -18.31 -13.18 19.86
CA THR A 95 -17.42 -12.88 18.72
C THR A 95 -18.05 -11.85 17.80
N ALA A 96 -19.30 -12.06 17.37
CA ALA A 96 -20.03 -11.15 16.49
C ALA A 96 -20.16 -9.74 17.10
N ARG A 97 -20.48 -9.66 18.38
CA ARG A 97 -20.59 -8.39 19.11
C ARG A 97 -19.26 -7.62 19.18
N ILE A 98 -18.16 -8.29 19.53
CA ILE A 98 -16.83 -7.65 19.67
C ILE A 98 -16.30 -7.19 18.31
N THR A 99 -16.41 -8.06 17.30
CA THR A 99 -15.95 -7.78 15.93
C THR A 99 -16.85 -6.80 15.18
N ARG A 100 -18.06 -6.54 15.72
CA ARG A 100 -19.14 -5.75 15.10
C ARG A 100 -19.48 -6.28 13.70
N LEU A 101 -19.61 -7.59 13.60
CA LEU A 101 -20.00 -8.31 12.39
C LEU A 101 -21.39 -8.95 12.60
N PRO A 102 -22.17 -9.16 11.53
CA PRO A 102 -23.39 -9.96 11.61
C PRO A 102 -23.08 -11.36 12.13
N ARG A 103 -23.89 -11.86 13.08
CA ARG A 103 -23.69 -13.19 13.69
C ARG A 103 -23.67 -14.30 12.65
N ALA A 104 -24.55 -14.22 11.65
CA ALA A 104 -24.64 -15.19 10.56
C ALA A 104 -23.35 -15.27 9.74
N ASP A 105 -22.72 -14.13 9.44
CA ASP A 105 -21.48 -14.08 8.65
C ASP A 105 -20.28 -14.64 9.42
N VAL A 106 -20.21 -14.39 10.74
CA VAL A 106 -19.19 -15.02 11.59
C VAL A 106 -19.36 -16.54 11.61
N GLY A 107 -20.60 -17.02 11.72
CA GLY A 107 -20.91 -18.45 11.67
C GLY A 107 -20.48 -19.07 10.34
N ARG A 108 -20.85 -18.43 9.22
CA ARG A 108 -20.46 -18.86 7.87
C ARG A 108 -18.94 -18.91 7.69
N PHE A 109 -18.21 -17.94 8.23
CA PHE A 109 -16.73 -17.97 8.21
C PHE A 109 -16.17 -19.16 8.99
N PHE A 110 -16.69 -19.42 10.19
CA PHE A 110 -16.27 -20.55 11.00
C PHE A 110 -16.55 -21.89 10.32
N ASP A 111 -17.75 -22.04 9.74
CA ASP A 111 -18.12 -23.23 8.98
C ASP A 111 -17.22 -23.46 7.77
N LEU A 112 -16.93 -22.40 7.00
CA LEU A 112 -16.01 -22.47 5.86
C LEU A 112 -14.61 -22.93 6.28
N PHE A 113 -14.05 -22.36 7.36
CA PHE A 113 -12.73 -22.75 7.85
C PHE A 113 -12.74 -24.20 8.34
N ARG A 114 -13.74 -24.60 9.12
CA ARG A 114 -13.89 -25.95 9.65
C ARG A 114 -14.00 -26.99 8.53
N ALA A 115 -14.87 -26.74 7.55
CA ALA A 115 -15.18 -27.68 6.48
C ALA A 115 -14.13 -27.75 5.37
N THR A 116 -13.13 -26.83 5.36
CA THR A 116 -12.12 -26.76 4.30
C THR A 116 -10.73 -27.16 4.85
N PRO A 117 -10.26 -28.39 4.60
CA PRO A 117 -8.94 -28.84 5.05
C PRO A 117 -7.80 -28.00 4.47
N ASN A 118 -7.86 -27.70 3.17
CA ASN A 118 -6.87 -26.88 2.48
C ASN A 118 -7.20 -25.38 2.61
N THR A 119 -6.88 -24.82 3.77
CA THR A 119 -7.08 -23.40 4.07
C THR A 119 -5.76 -22.66 4.19
N VAL A 120 -5.61 -21.58 3.42
CA VAL A 120 -4.50 -20.61 3.53
C VAL A 120 -5.04 -19.29 4.07
N THR A 121 -4.46 -18.79 5.17
CA THR A 121 -4.78 -17.45 5.68
C THR A 121 -3.70 -16.46 5.25
N CYS A 122 -3.99 -15.66 4.23
CA CYS A 122 -3.08 -14.62 3.75
C CYS A 122 -3.27 -13.31 4.54
N PHE A 123 -2.21 -12.76 5.13
CA PHE A 123 -2.26 -11.50 5.87
C PHE A 123 -1.09 -10.57 5.54
N SER A 124 -1.25 -9.27 5.81
CA SER A 124 -0.23 -8.25 5.57
C SER A 124 -0.44 -7.03 6.48
N GLN A 125 -0.27 -5.82 5.97
CA GLN A 125 -0.24 -4.57 6.75
C GLN A 125 -1.51 -4.25 7.54
N GLY A 126 -2.70 -4.75 7.14
CA GLY A 126 -3.92 -4.60 7.96
C GLY A 126 -3.82 -5.30 9.33
N VAL A 127 -3.03 -6.38 9.38
CA VAL A 127 -2.69 -7.11 10.60
C VAL A 127 -1.40 -6.54 11.22
N ASN A 128 -0.35 -6.37 10.41
CA ASN A 128 1.00 -6.07 10.89
C ASN A 128 1.18 -4.63 11.38
N GLN A 129 0.56 -3.62 10.74
CA GLN A 129 0.69 -2.20 11.13
C GLN A 129 -0.36 -1.84 12.16
N SER A 130 -0.21 -2.44 13.33
CA SER A 130 -1.13 -2.41 14.46
C SER A 130 -0.28 -2.47 15.71
N ALA A 131 -0.67 -1.76 16.78
CA ALA A 131 0.04 -1.84 18.05
C ALA A 131 -0.23 -3.11 18.87
N GLN A 132 -1.00 -4.05 18.30
CA GLN A 132 -1.14 -5.44 18.74
C GLN A 132 -0.98 -6.40 17.56
N GLY A 133 -0.13 -6.05 16.58
CA GLY A 133 0.06 -6.85 15.37
C GLY A 133 0.54 -8.27 15.65
N THR A 134 1.45 -8.44 16.62
CA THR A 134 1.97 -9.77 16.98
C THR A 134 0.88 -10.68 17.57
N ASP A 135 0.00 -10.14 18.42
CA ASP A 135 -1.12 -10.90 18.99
C ASP A 135 -2.12 -11.36 17.92
N LYS A 136 -2.41 -10.50 16.93
CA LYS A 136 -3.28 -10.85 15.81
C LYS A 136 -2.69 -12.00 14.97
N VAL A 137 -1.39 -11.94 14.68
CA VAL A 137 -0.69 -13.01 13.94
C VAL A 137 -0.69 -14.30 14.75
N ASN A 138 -0.45 -14.24 16.06
CA ASN A 138 -0.50 -15.42 16.93
C ASN A 138 -1.90 -16.04 16.96
N ALA A 139 -2.97 -15.26 17.03
CA ALA A 139 -4.34 -15.78 16.98
C ALA A 139 -4.62 -16.54 15.67
N ILE A 140 -4.15 -16.02 14.53
CA ILE A 140 -4.22 -16.71 13.22
C ILE A 140 -3.42 -18.02 13.25
N ILE A 141 -2.16 -17.97 13.70
CA ILE A 141 -1.27 -19.15 13.74
C ILE A 141 -1.86 -20.23 14.65
N ASN A 142 -2.41 -19.87 15.82
CA ASN A 142 -3.03 -20.82 16.73
C ASN A 142 -4.13 -21.64 16.05
N CYS A 143 -5.00 -21.02 15.23
CA CYS A 143 -6.04 -21.78 14.51
C CYS A 143 -5.45 -22.78 13.52
N HIS A 144 -4.35 -22.44 12.84
CA HIS A 144 -3.66 -23.35 11.93
C HIS A 144 -2.96 -24.50 12.66
N LEU A 145 -2.27 -24.22 13.77
CA LEU A 145 -1.64 -25.24 14.60
C LEU A 145 -2.68 -26.19 15.20
N ALA A 146 -3.79 -25.64 15.73
CA ALA A 146 -4.83 -26.43 16.39
C ALA A 146 -5.59 -27.35 15.45
N SER A 147 -5.50 -27.11 14.14
CA SER A 147 -6.16 -27.92 13.12
C SER A 147 -5.19 -28.69 12.22
N GLY A 148 -3.90 -28.74 12.57
CA GLY A 148 -2.88 -29.42 11.76
C GLY A 148 -2.68 -28.83 10.37
N ARG A 149 -3.26 -27.66 10.08
CA ARG A 149 -3.24 -27.01 8.75
C ARG A 149 -1.96 -26.21 8.55
N ILE A 150 -0.81 -26.89 8.59
CA ILE A 150 0.51 -26.27 8.44
C ILE A 150 1.44 -27.17 7.63
N GLY A 151 2.26 -26.55 6.78
CA GLY A 151 3.30 -27.24 6.02
C GLY A 151 2.82 -28.06 4.81
N ARG A 152 1.53 -28.33 4.66
CA ARG A 152 1.00 -29.09 3.52
C ARG A 152 0.61 -28.17 2.35
N PRO A 153 0.59 -28.67 1.10
CA PRO A 153 0.12 -27.89 -0.05
C PRO A 153 -1.29 -27.31 0.16
N GLY A 154 -1.43 -25.99 -0.05
CA GLY A 154 -2.70 -25.29 0.14
C GLY A 154 -3.11 -25.10 1.60
N GLN A 155 -2.18 -25.22 2.55
CA GLN A 155 -2.43 -25.01 3.97
C GLN A 155 -1.45 -24.00 4.58
N GLY A 156 -1.93 -23.25 5.55
CA GLY A 156 -1.09 -22.52 6.49
C GLY A 156 -1.31 -21.00 6.52
N PRO A 157 -0.75 -20.35 7.56
CA PRO A 157 -0.68 -18.90 7.61
C PRO A 157 0.37 -18.41 6.61
N PHE A 158 0.03 -17.39 5.81
CA PHE A 158 0.93 -16.85 4.79
C PHE A 158 1.04 -15.32 4.88
N SER A 159 2.17 -14.83 5.40
CA SER A 159 2.44 -13.39 5.50
C SER A 159 2.90 -12.83 4.16
N LEU A 160 2.05 -12.03 3.52
CA LEU A 160 2.38 -11.33 2.28
C LEU A 160 3.33 -10.15 2.56
N THR A 161 4.55 -10.23 2.04
CA THR A 161 5.50 -9.13 2.12
C THR A 161 5.17 -8.06 1.09
N GLY A 162 5.31 -6.77 1.48
CA GLY A 162 5.01 -5.66 0.59
C GLY A 162 6.13 -5.38 -0.42
N GLN A 163 7.33 -5.07 0.06
CA GLN A 163 8.47 -4.75 -0.80
C GLN A 163 9.06 -6.03 -1.43
N PRO A 164 9.57 -5.96 -2.68
CA PRO A 164 10.05 -7.13 -3.43
C PRO A 164 11.12 -7.95 -2.71
N ASN A 165 12.01 -7.30 -1.95
CA ASN A 165 13.12 -7.96 -1.25
C ASN A 165 13.01 -7.85 0.29
N ALA A 166 11.79 -7.72 0.82
CA ALA A 166 11.59 -7.64 2.27
C ALA A 166 12.01 -8.93 2.99
N MET A 167 11.97 -10.09 2.32
CA MET A 167 12.49 -11.33 2.89
C MET A 167 14.03 -11.34 2.88
N GLY A 168 14.66 -11.00 1.75
CA GLY A 168 16.12 -10.90 1.66
C GLY A 168 16.72 -9.91 2.65
N GLY A 169 16.04 -8.80 2.92
CA GLY A 169 16.44 -7.87 3.98
C GLY A 169 16.49 -8.51 5.38
N ARG A 170 15.62 -9.47 5.70
CA ARG A 170 15.66 -10.22 6.97
C ARG A 170 16.75 -11.28 6.97
N GLU A 171 16.95 -11.95 5.84
CA GLU A 171 18.01 -12.96 5.65
C GLU A 171 19.39 -12.35 5.93
N VAL A 172 19.65 -11.12 5.47
CA VAL A 172 20.93 -10.43 5.66
C VAL A 172 21.07 -9.66 6.98
N GLY A 173 20.08 -9.72 7.88
CA GLY A 173 20.12 -9.03 9.17
C GLY A 173 19.78 -7.52 9.11
N GLY A 174 19.02 -7.08 8.11
CA GLY A 174 18.56 -5.70 7.93
C GLY A 174 17.48 -5.24 8.91
N LEU A 175 17.39 -5.86 10.11
CA LEU A 175 16.47 -5.49 11.17
C LEU A 175 17.25 -5.20 12.45
N ALA A 176 16.85 -4.17 13.20
CA ALA A 176 17.53 -3.77 14.44
C ALA A 176 17.51 -4.87 15.53
N ASN A 177 16.60 -5.83 15.44
CA ASN A 177 16.41 -6.91 16.41
C ASN A 177 16.94 -8.28 15.95
N GLN A 178 17.74 -8.34 14.88
CA GLN A 178 18.24 -9.58 14.34
C GLN A 178 19.67 -9.41 13.80
N LEU A 179 20.49 -10.44 13.95
CA LEU A 179 21.75 -10.56 13.23
C LEU A 179 21.52 -11.19 11.84
N ALA A 180 22.56 -11.21 11.01
CA ALA A 180 22.53 -11.87 9.70
C ALA A 180 22.18 -13.36 9.81
N ALA A 181 21.63 -13.93 8.74
CA ALA A 181 21.23 -15.33 8.62
C ALA A 181 20.31 -15.84 9.75
N HIS A 182 19.29 -15.05 10.10
CA HIS A 182 18.27 -15.38 11.12
C HIS A 182 18.83 -15.63 12.52
N MET A 183 20.06 -15.19 12.80
CA MET A 183 20.66 -15.28 14.13
C MET A 183 20.15 -14.17 15.06
N ARG A 184 20.12 -14.45 16.36
CA ARG A 184 19.60 -13.53 17.39
C ARG A 184 20.73 -12.92 18.19
N PHE A 185 20.40 -11.98 19.08
CA PHE A 185 21.36 -11.44 20.06
C PHE A 185 21.52 -12.38 21.28
N THR A 186 21.70 -13.68 21.03
CA THR A 186 22.11 -14.64 22.08
C THR A 186 23.63 -14.72 22.12
N PRO A 187 24.26 -15.01 23.28
CA PRO A 187 25.72 -15.12 23.35
C PRO A 187 26.32 -16.05 22.29
N ALA A 188 25.71 -17.23 22.08
CA ALA A 188 26.18 -18.22 21.11
C ALA A 188 26.09 -17.72 19.65
N ASP A 189 25.02 -17.00 19.30
CA ASP A 189 24.84 -16.44 17.95
C ASP A 189 25.80 -15.26 17.70
N ILE A 190 25.98 -14.39 18.70
CA ILE A 190 26.92 -13.26 18.64
C ILE A 190 28.35 -13.78 18.42
N GLU A 191 28.75 -14.79 19.20
CA GLU A 191 30.07 -15.40 19.10
C GLU A 191 30.27 -16.08 17.73
N ARG A 192 29.24 -16.78 17.23
CA ARG A 192 29.28 -17.44 15.92
C ARG A 192 29.49 -16.46 14.77
N VAL A 193 28.70 -15.38 14.73
CA VAL A 193 28.87 -14.32 13.72
C VAL A 193 30.24 -13.65 13.88
N GLY A 194 30.66 -13.39 15.12
CA GLY A 194 31.97 -12.83 15.43
C GLY A 194 33.13 -13.69 14.92
N ARG A 195 33.05 -15.02 15.09
CA ARG A 195 34.04 -15.97 14.55
C ARG A 195 34.05 -15.96 13.03
N PHE A 196 32.89 -16.01 12.38
CA PHE A 196 32.80 -16.05 10.92
C PHE A 196 33.41 -14.79 10.27
N TRP A 197 33.07 -13.60 10.77
CA TRP A 197 33.59 -12.34 10.24
C TRP A 197 34.94 -11.91 10.81
N ASN A 198 35.50 -12.69 11.75
CA ASN A 198 36.67 -12.29 12.55
C ASN A 198 36.49 -10.88 13.16
N ALA A 199 35.32 -10.64 13.74
CA ALA A 199 34.89 -9.35 14.27
C ALA A 199 34.89 -9.40 15.80
N PRO A 200 35.99 -8.99 16.49
CA PRO A 200 36.09 -9.11 17.95
C PRO A 200 35.15 -8.18 18.73
N ARG A 201 34.53 -7.20 18.05
CA ARG A 201 33.60 -6.23 18.66
C ARG A 201 32.23 -6.30 18.00
N MET A 202 31.51 -7.38 18.27
CA MET A 202 30.13 -7.55 17.83
C MET A 202 29.14 -6.76 18.70
N ALA A 203 28.02 -6.36 18.10
CA ALA A 203 26.89 -5.82 18.84
C ALA A 203 26.29 -6.89 19.78
N ALA A 204 26.13 -6.55 21.06
CA ALA A 204 25.68 -7.49 22.09
C ALA A 204 24.17 -7.44 22.38
N ARG A 205 23.43 -6.51 21.77
CA ARG A 205 21.99 -6.30 21.98
C ARG A 205 21.32 -5.67 20.76
N GLU A 206 20.00 -5.76 20.72
CA GLU A 206 19.18 -5.11 19.70
C GLU A 206 19.43 -3.59 19.62
N GLY A 207 19.41 -3.06 18.39
CA GLY A 207 19.39 -1.63 18.13
C GLY A 207 17.99 -1.02 18.30
N ALA A 208 17.91 0.30 18.17
CA ALA A 208 16.63 1.00 18.20
C ALA A 208 15.80 0.71 16.94
N LYS A 209 14.54 0.30 17.11
CA LYS A 209 13.58 0.14 15.99
C LYS A 209 13.20 1.52 15.44
N ALA A 210 12.68 1.59 14.21
CA ALA A 210 12.52 2.84 13.47
C ALA A 210 11.92 4.00 14.29
N VAL A 211 10.75 3.83 14.92
CA VAL A 211 10.12 4.90 15.73
C VAL A 211 11.02 5.32 16.91
N GLN A 212 11.62 4.36 17.61
CA GLN A 212 12.53 4.60 18.74
C GLN A 212 13.84 5.28 18.29
N MET A 213 14.33 4.94 17.10
CA MET A 213 15.55 5.52 16.52
C MET A 213 15.36 7.04 16.33
N PHE A 214 14.24 7.48 15.74
CA PHE A 214 13.98 8.91 15.56
C PHE A 214 13.72 9.64 16.88
N GLU A 215 13.14 8.98 17.88
CA GLU A 215 13.07 9.55 19.23
C GLU A 215 14.45 9.70 19.87
N ALA A 216 15.38 8.77 19.63
CA ALA A 216 16.74 8.84 20.12
C ALA A 216 17.55 9.94 19.40
N ILE A 217 17.31 10.16 18.11
CA ILE A 217 17.88 11.29 17.34
C ILE A 217 17.42 12.62 17.94
N ALA A 218 16.10 12.80 18.12
CA ALA A 218 15.56 14.04 18.67
C ALA A 218 16.04 14.35 20.10
N ARG A 219 16.40 13.31 20.88
CA ARG A 219 17.01 13.44 22.22
C ARG A 219 18.53 13.61 22.18
N GLY A 220 19.14 13.70 21.00
CA GLY A 220 20.59 13.86 20.81
C GLY A 220 21.42 12.62 21.15
N ARG A 221 20.82 11.43 21.32
CA ARG A 221 21.55 10.18 21.61
C ARG A 221 22.15 9.55 20.36
N ILE A 222 21.49 9.70 19.22
CA ILE A 222 22.02 9.32 17.91
C ILE A 222 22.44 10.61 17.21
N LYS A 223 23.71 10.66 16.81
CA LYS A 223 24.34 11.83 16.18
C LYS A 223 24.60 11.68 14.69
N ALA A 224 24.73 10.44 14.22
CA ALA A 224 24.94 10.12 12.83
C ALA A 224 23.84 9.17 12.33
N LEU A 225 23.30 9.44 11.15
CA LEU A 225 22.38 8.54 10.45
C LEU A 225 22.78 8.44 8.98
N TRP A 226 22.82 7.21 8.46
CA TRP A 226 22.91 6.93 7.04
C TRP A 226 21.61 6.27 6.57
N VAL A 227 20.85 6.98 5.74
CA VAL A 227 19.63 6.50 5.11
C VAL A 227 19.95 5.95 3.72
N MET A 228 19.52 4.72 3.41
CA MET A 228 19.75 4.08 2.12
C MET A 228 18.43 3.63 1.50
N ALA A 229 18.11 4.15 0.31
CA ALA A 229 16.95 3.75 -0.50
C ALA A 229 15.59 3.76 0.24
N THR A 230 15.38 4.71 1.15
CA THR A 230 14.12 4.90 1.88
C THR A 230 13.87 6.37 2.20
N ASN A 231 12.61 6.73 2.43
CA ASN A 231 12.17 8.11 2.64
C ASN A 231 11.44 8.27 4.00
N PRO A 232 12.16 8.22 5.14
CA PRO A 232 11.59 8.30 6.47
C PRO A 232 10.86 9.62 6.77
N ALA A 233 11.26 10.71 6.11
CA ALA A 233 10.60 12.02 6.22
C ALA A 233 9.14 12.05 5.73
N VAL A 234 8.66 10.97 5.10
CA VAL A 234 7.27 10.82 4.62
C VAL A 234 6.62 9.57 5.20
N SER A 235 7.37 8.47 5.22
CA SER A 235 6.81 7.12 5.43
C SER A 235 6.64 6.72 6.90
N LEU A 236 7.25 7.44 7.84
CA LEU A 236 7.16 7.14 9.26
C LEU A 236 6.01 7.87 9.96
N PRO A 237 5.52 7.33 11.10
CA PRO A 237 4.58 8.04 11.96
C PRO A 237 5.12 9.39 12.41
N ARG A 238 4.24 10.39 12.50
CA ARG A 238 4.60 11.77 12.83
C ARG A 238 5.71 12.27 11.90
N ALA A 239 5.52 12.14 10.59
CA ALA A 239 6.58 12.42 9.61
C ALA A 239 7.21 13.83 9.76
N GLY A 240 6.45 14.83 10.20
CA GLY A 240 6.93 16.18 10.53
C GLY A 240 7.91 16.18 11.71
N TYR A 241 7.63 15.42 12.77
CA TYR A 241 8.57 15.22 13.88
C TYR A 241 9.86 14.54 13.41
N VAL A 242 9.75 13.55 12.52
CA VAL A 242 10.91 12.87 11.92
C VAL A 242 11.77 13.84 11.12
N ARG A 243 11.15 14.74 10.34
CA ARG A 243 11.86 15.78 9.58
C ARG A 243 12.61 16.74 10.48
N GLU A 244 12.00 17.19 11.58
CA GLU A 244 12.69 18.05 12.54
C GLU A 244 13.83 17.30 13.25
N ALA A 245 13.65 16.03 13.60
CA ALA A 245 14.70 15.21 14.19
C ALA A 245 15.91 15.03 13.26
N LEU A 246 15.68 14.83 11.95
CA LEU A 246 16.78 14.69 10.98
C LEU A 246 17.72 15.91 10.96
N LYS A 247 17.17 17.11 11.16
CA LYS A 247 17.95 18.38 11.18
C LYS A 247 18.88 18.51 12.39
N THR A 248 18.71 17.69 13.43
CA THR A 248 19.53 17.77 14.65
C THR A 248 20.74 16.83 14.63
N LEU A 249 20.93 16.07 13.54
CA LEU A 249 22.06 15.17 13.39
C LEU A 249 23.35 15.95 13.13
N ASP A 250 24.45 15.51 13.74
CA ASP A 250 25.79 16.03 13.48
C ASP A 250 26.32 15.51 12.12
N LEU A 251 25.83 14.33 11.69
CA LEU A 251 26.10 13.76 10.37
C LEU A 251 24.84 13.07 9.82
N PHE A 252 24.44 13.42 8.60
CA PHE A 252 23.27 12.87 7.93
C PHE A 252 23.62 12.56 6.48
N VAL A 253 23.70 11.27 6.17
CA VAL A 253 24.08 10.74 4.86
C VAL A 253 22.85 10.11 4.21
N VAL A 254 22.64 10.36 2.92
CA VAL A 254 21.59 9.73 2.13
C VAL A 254 22.19 9.08 0.90
N SER A 255 21.94 7.78 0.71
CA SER A 255 22.20 7.04 -0.55
C SER A 255 20.89 6.91 -1.31
N GLU A 256 20.77 7.60 -2.44
CA GLU A 256 19.50 7.75 -3.16
C GLU A 256 19.69 7.87 -4.68
N ASN A 257 18.68 7.44 -5.44
CA ASN A 257 18.69 7.45 -6.90
C ASN A 257 17.91 8.63 -7.52
N VAL A 258 17.56 9.62 -6.70
CA VAL A 258 16.93 10.89 -7.09
C VAL A 258 17.68 12.04 -6.43
N LEU A 259 17.70 13.19 -7.10
CA LEU A 259 18.39 14.39 -6.60
C LEU A 259 17.69 15.03 -5.40
N CYS A 260 16.37 14.90 -5.31
CA CYS A 260 15.58 15.47 -4.23
C CYS A 260 14.41 14.55 -3.86
N ASN A 261 14.11 14.54 -2.57
CA ASN A 261 12.90 14.04 -1.96
C ASN A 261 12.83 14.60 -0.53
N ASP A 262 11.71 14.43 0.17
CA ASP A 262 11.52 15.00 1.51
C ASP A 262 12.60 14.62 2.56
N THR A 263 13.28 13.47 2.40
CA THR A 263 14.38 13.04 3.29
C THR A 263 15.70 13.71 2.91
N VAL A 264 16.02 13.78 1.62
CA VAL A 264 17.19 14.55 1.13
C VAL A 264 17.04 16.02 1.54
N ASP A 265 15.85 16.58 1.31
CA ASP A 265 15.50 17.97 1.59
C ASP A 265 15.34 18.26 3.10
N ALA A 266 15.45 17.23 3.97
CA ALA A 266 15.50 17.41 5.42
C ALA A 266 16.89 17.85 5.92
N GLY A 267 17.81 18.20 5.02
CA GLY A 267 19.14 18.72 5.34
C GLY A 267 20.22 17.66 5.33
N ALA A 268 20.23 16.76 4.35
CA ALA A 268 21.32 15.80 4.19
C ALA A 268 22.67 16.53 4.03
N HIS A 269 23.66 16.16 4.84
CA HIS A 269 25.02 16.69 4.76
C HIS A 269 25.80 16.07 3.60
N VAL A 270 25.50 14.80 3.28
CA VAL A 270 26.12 14.05 2.19
C VAL A 270 25.04 13.32 1.41
N LEU A 271 25.01 13.53 0.10
CA LEU A 271 24.14 12.79 -0.84
C LEU A 271 25.01 11.92 -1.74
N LEU A 272 24.82 10.60 -1.69
CA LEU A 272 25.56 9.61 -2.46
C LEU A 272 24.68 9.08 -3.61
N PRO A 273 25.11 9.21 -4.87
CA PRO A 273 24.31 8.76 -6.02
C PRO A 273 24.26 7.24 -6.09
N ALA A 274 23.09 6.68 -5.78
CA ALA A 274 22.86 5.24 -5.73
C ALA A 274 22.25 4.73 -7.04
N ALA A 275 22.69 3.55 -7.49
CA ALA A 275 22.14 2.90 -8.67
C ALA A 275 20.63 2.62 -8.51
N ALA A 276 19.84 2.79 -9.57
CA ALA A 276 18.41 2.45 -9.60
C ALA A 276 18.18 0.94 -9.85
N TRP A 277 16.92 0.48 -9.73
CA TRP A 277 16.58 -0.95 -9.85
C TRP A 277 17.11 -1.62 -11.13
N GLY A 278 16.95 -0.99 -12.31
CA GLY A 278 17.40 -1.57 -13.58
C GLY A 278 18.91 -1.54 -13.80
N GLU A 279 19.62 -0.79 -12.95
CA GLU A 279 21.07 -0.59 -12.99
C GLU A 279 21.79 -1.54 -12.01
N LYS A 280 21.05 -2.09 -11.03
CA LYS A 280 21.56 -2.98 -9.99
C LYS A 280 21.71 -4.42 -10.48
N ASP A 281 22.70 -5.07 -9.91
CA ASP A 281 22.98 -6.49 -10.07
C ASP A 281 22.99 -7.19 -8.69
N GLY A 282 22.33 -8.34 -8.56
CA GLY A 282 22.27 -9.11 -7.31
C GLY A 282 21.13 -10.13 -7.29
N THR A 283 20.51 -10.32 -6.12
CA THR A 283 19.38 -11.23 -5.90
C THR A 283 18.25 -10.56 -5.12
N VAL A 284 17.04 -11.11 -5.27
CA VAL A 284 15.85 -10.73 -4.47
C VAL A 284 15.13 -11.97 -3.95
N THR A 285 14.65 -11.93 -2.72
CA THR A 285 13.89 -13.02 -2.10
C THR A 285 12.44 -12.62 -1.85
N ASN A 286 11.51 -13.37 -2.44
CA ASN A 286 10.07 -13.09 -2.36
C ASN A 286 9.40 -13.70 -1.10
N SER A 287 8.08 -13.53 -0.94
CA SER A 287 7.33 -14.00 0.24
C SER A 287 7.34 -15.52 0.44
N GLU A 288 7.55 -16.30 -0.62
CA GLU A 288 7.65 -17.76 -0.53
C GLU A 288 9.09 -18.25 -0.38
N ARG A 289 10.03 -17.38 0.03
CA ARG A 289 11.45 -17.72 0.23
C ARG A 289 12.22 -18.03 -1.06
N ARG A 290 11.68 -17.65 -2.22
CA ARG A 290 12.33 -17.89 -3.51
C ARG A 290 13.30 -16.76 -3.82
N ILE A 291 14.58 -17.10 -3.88
CA ILE A 291 15.68 -16.26 -4.30
C ILE A 291 15.70 -16.25 -5.83
N SER A 292 15.68 -15.07 -6.42
CA SER A 292 15.73 -14.88 -7.87
C SER A 292 16.86 -13.92 -8.24
N ARG A 293 17.53 -14.19 -9.35
CA ARG A 293 18.60 -13.33 -9.89
C ARG A 293 18.02 -12.04 -10.45
N GLN A 294 18.49 -10.89 -9.95
CA GLN A 294 18.20 -9.56 -10.49
C GLN A 294 19.39 -9.09 -11.34
N ARG A 295 19.24 -9.12 -12.66
CA ARG A 295 20.29 -8.72 -13.60
C ARG A 295 20.13 -7.26 -13.99
N ARG A 296 21.26 -6.57 -14.11
CA ARG A 296 21.32 -5.23 -14.70
C ARG A 296 20.89 -5.27 -16.17
N PHE A 297 19.97 -4.39 -16.55
CA PHE A 297 19.55 -4.22 -17.97
C PHE A 297 19.69 -2.78 -18.47
N LEU A 298 20.17 -1.86 -17.61
CA LEU A 298 20.55 -0.50 -17.95
C LEU A 298 21.96 -0.18 -17.40
N PRO A 299 22.77 0.64 -18.08
CA PRO A 299 23.99 1.18 -17.48
C PRO A 299 23.65 2.05 -16.27
N ALA A 300 24.57 2.17 -15.31
CA ALA A 300 24.43 3.10 -14.20
C ALA A 300 24.37 4.55 -14.72
N ALA A 301 23.50 5.37 -14.13
CA ALA A 301 23.37 6.77 -14.51
C ALA A 301 24.56 7.60 -13.99
N GLY A 302 25.31 8.23 -14.89
CA GLY A 302 26.45 9.07 -14.52
C GLY A 302 27.47 8.35 -13.63
N GLU A 303 27.76 8.91 -12.46
CA GLU A 303 28.69 8.35 -11.47
C GLU A 303 28.01 7.40 -10.45
N ALA A 304 26.72 7.09 -10.62
CA ALA A 304 25.99 6.28 -9.67
C ALA A 304 26.64 4.91 -9.45
N LYS A 305 26.62 4.44 -8.19
CA LYS A 305 27.20 3.16 -7.78
C LYS A 305 26.16 2.33 -7.03
N PRO A 306 26.24 0.99 -7.10
CA PRO A 306 25.38 0.14 -6.28
C PRO A 306 25.69 0.34 -4.80
N ASP A 307 24.67 0.23 -3.94
CA ASP A 307 24.79 0.48 -2.49
C ASP A 307 25.91 -0.32 -1.83
N TRP A 308 26.09 -1.59 -2.22
CA TRP A 308 27.16 -2.44 -1.68
C TRP A 308 28.55 -1.86 -1.96
N TRP A 309 28.76 -1.26 -3.14
CA TRP A 309 30.04 -0.65 -3.50
C TRP A 309 30.29 0.57 -2.63
N ILE A 310 29.25 1.40 -2.42
CA ILE A 310 29.33 2.60 -1.59
C ILE A 310 29.73 2.22 -0.16
N VAL A 311 29.06 1.21 0.42
CA VAL A 311 29.40 0.68 1.76
C VAL A 311 30.83 0.15 1.81
N THR A 312 31.25 -0.65 0.83
CA THR A 312 32.63 -1.16 0.71
C THR A 312 33.66 -0.02 0.67
N GLN A 313 33.39 1.05 -0.08
CA GLN A 313 34.31 2.19 -0.19
C GLN A 313 34.43 3.01 1.09
N VAL A 314 33.33 3.17 1.82
CA VAL A 314 33.33 3.82 3.14
C VAL A 314 34.09 2.97 4.14
N ALA A 315 33.80 1.67 4.21
CA ALA A 315 34.48 0.74 5.11
C ALA A 315 36.00 0.69 4.87
N ARG A 316 36.42 0.65 3.60
CA ARG A 316 37.85 0.74 3.21
C ARG A 316 38.52 2.00 3.74
N ARG A 317 37.88 3.16 3.60
CA ARG A 317 38.39 4.46 4.10
C ARG A 317 38.42 4.54 5.63
N MET A 318 37.58 3.76 6.31
CA MET A 318 37.60 3.60 7.76
C MET A 318 38.64 2.58 8.26
N GLY A 319 39.43 1.97 7.37
CA GLY A 319 40.48 1.00 7.72
C GLY A 319 40.06 -0.47 7.67
N PHE A 320 38.85 -0.79 7.18
CA PHE A 320 38.33 -2.16 7.10
C PHE A 320 38.51 -2.79 5.69
N ALA A 321 39.57 -2.43 4.97
CA ALA A 321 39.73 -2.86 3.59
C ALA A 321 39.84 -4.38 3.42
N ALA A 322 40.47 -5.07 4.38
CA ALA A 322 40.59 -6.52 4.39
C ALA A 322 39.24 -7.23 4.61
N GLN A 323 38.32 -6.63 5.38
CA GLN A 323 36.99 -7.19 5.67
C GLN A 323 35.96 -6.84 4.59
N PHE A 324 36.24 -5.84 3.74
CA PHE A 324 35.39 -5.46 2.61
C PHE A 324 36.16 -5.59 1.28
N PRO A 325 36.57 -6.82 0.89
CA PRO A 325 37.36 -7.05 -0.31
C PRO A 325 36.52 -7.04 -1.61
N TYR A 326 35.19 -6.92 -1.52
CA TYR A 326 34.28 -7.18 -2.62
C TYR A 326 34.48 -6.31 -3.86
N GLY A 327 34.58 -6.95 -5.02
CA GLY A 327 34.57 -6.39 -6.36
C GLY A 327 33.25 -6.64 -7.13
N CYS A 328 32.45 -7.63 -6.74
CA CYS A 328 31.16 -7.91 -7.38
C CYS A 328 30.08 -8.45 -6.42
N ALA A 329 28.83 -8.52 -6.88
CA ALA A 329 27.71 -9.01 -6.08
C ALA A 329 27.79 -10.53 -5.79
N ALA A 330 28.41 -11.31 -6.68
CA ALA A 330 28.55 -12.75 -6.51
C ALA A 330 29.41 -13.12 -5.29
N GLU A 331 30.48 -12.34 -5.02
CA GLU A 331 31.33 -12.53 -3.84
C GLU A 331 30.55 -12.31 -2.53
N ILE A 332 29.74 -11.25 -2.48
CA ILE A 332 28.87 -10.96 -1.32
C ILE A 332 27.83 -12.07 -1.14
N PHE A 333 27.26 -12.56 -2.24
CA PHE A 333 26.29 -13.66 -2.20
C PHE A 333 26.92 -14.96 -1.69
N ARG A 334 28.12 -15.31 -2.14
CA ARG A 334 28.88 -16.46 -1.63
C ARG A 334 29.15 -16.36 -0.14
N GLU A 335 29.60 -15.19 0.34
CA GLU A 335 29.81 -14.99 1.78
C GLU A 335 28.49 -15.12 2.56
N HIS A 336 27.41 -14.52 2.08
CA HIS A 336 26.09 -14.63 2.70
C HIS A 336 25.64 -16.09 2.78
N ALA A 337 25.87 -16.87 1.72
CA ALA A 337 25.56 -18.29 1.70
C ALA A 337 26.44 -19.09 2.66
N ALA A 338 27.74 -18.82 2.71
CA ALA A 338 28.66 -19.45 3.64
C ALA A 338 28.28 -19.16 5.10
N LEU A 339 27.93 -17.91 5.44
CA LEU A 339 27.47 -17.53 6.77
C LEU A 339 26.18 -18.26 7.17
N SER A 340 25.23 -18.42 6.23
CA SER A 340 23.98 -19.13 6.51
C SER A 340 24.19 -20.59 6.91
N ALA A 341 25.21 -21.25 6.36
CA ALA A 341 25.56 -22.63 6.64
C ALA A 341 26.52 -22.78 7.83
N PHE A 342 27.32 -21.76 8.13
CA PHE A 342 28.35 -21.80 9.16
C PHE A 342 27.75 -22.17 10.53
N GLU A 343 28.19 -23.34 11.05
CA GLU A 343 27.68 -23.92 12.30
C GLU A 343 26.13 -23.92 12.39
N ASN A 344 25.44 -24.16 11.27
CA ASN A 344 23.98 -24.25 11.27
C ASN A 344 23.52 -25.63 11.76
N GLY A 345 24.03 -26.70 11.15
CA GLY A 345 23.71 -28.08 11.56
C GLY A 345 22.20 -28.38 11.59
N GLY A 346 21.40 -27.69 10.79
CA GLY A 346 19.94 -27.80 10.76
C GLY A 346 19.21 -27.15 11.95
N GLN A 347 19.91 -26.40 12.80
CA GLN A 347 19.32 -25.74 13.98
C GLN A 347 18.61 -24.43 13.64
N ARG A 348 18.88 -23.83 12.48
CA ARG A 348 18.23 -22.62 11.97
C ARG A 348 17.56 -22.91 10.63
N ASP A 349 16.53 -22.13 10.31
CA ASP A 349 15.69 -22.34 9.14
C ASP A 349 16.32 -21.88 7.83
N PHE A 350 17.02 -20.75 7.88
CA PHE A 350 17.70 -20.17 6.74
C PHE A 350 19.09 -20.81 6.55
N ASP A 351 19.24 -21.51 5.44
CA ASP A 351 20.49 -22.12 5.00
C ASP A 351 20.46 -22.17 3.48
N ILE A 352 21.46 -21.60 2.82
CA ILE A 352 21.68 -21.67 1.37
C ILE A 352 23.11 -22.13 1.05
N GLY A 353 23.69 -22.96 1.93
CA GLY A 353 25.07 -23.42 1.86
C GLY A 353 25.46 -24.14 0.57
N ALA A 354 24.49 -24.71 -0.16
CA ALA A 354 24.75 -25.26 -1.50
C ALA A 354 25.31 -24.21 -2.48
N LEU A 355 25.06 -22.93 -2.23
CA LEU A 355 25.45 -21.82 -3.08
C LEU A 355 26.71 -21.10 -2.60
N ALA A 356 27.35 -21.57 -1.51
CA ALA A 356 28.54 -20.92 -0.94
C ALA A 356 29.75 -20.93 -1.88
N ALA A 357 29.82 -21.93 -2.77
CA ALA A 357 30.90 -22.11 -3.75
C ALA A 357 30.45 -21.88 -5.20
N ILE A 358 29.33 -21.18 -5.42
CA ILE A 358 28.84 -20.90 -6.78
C ILE A 358 29.85 -20.07 -7.58
N SER A 359 30.15 -20.46 -8.83
CA SER A 359 31.01 -19.65 -9.71
C SER A 359 30.30 -18.36 -10.12
N ASP A 360 31.04 -17.42 -10.69
CA ASP A 360 30.44 -16.18 -11.21
C ASP A 360 29.47 -16.48 -12.36
N GLU A 361 29.83 -17.41 -13.26
CA GLU A 361 28.94 -17.89 -14.33
C GLU A 361 27.70 -18.59 -13.76
N GLY A 362 27.86 -19.38 -12.70
CA GLY A 362 26.76 -20.03 -12.00
C GLY A 362 25.82 -19.02 -11.35
N PHE A 363 26.36 -17.96 -10.74
CA PHE A 363 25.57 -16.87 -10.17
C PHE A 363 24.82 -16.10 -11.25
N ASP A 364 25.46 -15.85 -12.39
CA ASP A 364 24.85 -15.18 -13.53
C ASP A 364 23.78 -16.02 -14.22
N ALA A 365 23.91 -17.35 -14.20
CA ALA A 365 22.93 -18.31 -14.72
C ALA A 365 21.93 -18.80 -13.65
N LEU A 366 21.96 -18.27 -12.43
CA LEU A 366 21.19 -18.79 -11.31
C LEU A 366 19.67 -18.80 -11.61
N ASP A 367 19.12 -20.01 -11.66
CA ASP A 367 17.67 -20.23 -11.69
C ASP A 367 17.03 -19.93 -10.34
N PRO A 368 15.74 -19.57 -10.28
CA PRO A 368 15.07 -19.25 -9.02
C PRO A 368 15.01 -20.45 -8.05
N VAL A 369 15.72 -20.34 -6.92
CA VAL A 369 15.78 -21.38 -5.87
C VAL A 369 15.00 -20.99 -4.63
N GLN A 370 14.47 -21.95 -3.89
CA GLN A 370 13.76 -21.71 -2.63
C GLN A 370 14.61 -22.22 -1.47
N TRP A 371 14.80 -21.41 -0.42
CA TRP A 371 15.50 -21.86 0.78
C TRP A 371 14.55 -22.59 1.76
N PRO A 372 15.07 -23.54 2.57
CA PRO A 372 16.48 -23.91 2.74
C PRO A 372 17.04 -24.64 1.52
N LEU A 373 18.34 -24.55 1.25
CA LEU A 373 19.10 -25.28 0.23
C LEU A 373 20.51 -25.56 0.79
N ARG A 374 20.62 -26.63 1.59
CA ARG A 374 21.81 -26.93 2.40
C ARG A 374 22.94 -27.48 1.53
N ALA A 375 24.17 -27.42 2.03
CA ALA A 375 25.32 -28.00 1.33
C ALA A 375 25.07 -29.48 0.96
N GLY A 376 25.28 -29.82 -0.31
CA GLY A 376 25.02 -31.16 -0.87
C GLY A 376 23.62 -31.37 -1.43
N GLU A 377 22.66 -30.47 -1.14
CA GLU A 377 21.32 -30.53 -1.73
C GLU A 377 21.29 -29.91 -3.12
N THR A 378 20.33 -30.35 -3.95
CA THR A 378 20.13 -29.81 -5.30
C THR A 378 18.79 -29.06 -5.41
N PRO A 379 18.71 -27.96 -6.18
CA PRO A 379 17.48 -27.18 -6.34
C PRO A 379 16.26 -27.97 -6.85
N GLN A 380 16.47 -29.14 -7.45
CA GLN A 380 15.45 -29.99 -8.09
C GLN A 380 14.55 -30.73 -7.08
N GLU A 381 14.89 -30.75 -5.79
CA GLU A 381 14.04 -31.33 -4.74
C GLU A 381 12.72 -30.56 -4.62
N LYS A 382 11.60 -31.27 -4.82
CA LYS A 382 10.29 -30.66 -5.11
C LYS A 382 9.54 -30.10 -3.90
N ASP A 383 9.85 -30.52 -2.66
CA ASP A 383 9.11 -30.09 -1.48
C ASP A 383 10.01 -29.59 -0.36
N ARG A 384 10.08 -28.26 -0.21
CA ARG A 384 10.85 -27.53 0.82
C ARG A 384 9.93 -26.86 1.84
N ARG A 385 8.72 -27.41 2.04
CA ARG A 385 7.78 -26.92 3.06
C ARG A 385 8.21 -27.33 4.46
N PHE A 386 7.94 -26.46 5.41
CA PHE A 386 8.26 -26.69 6.81
C PHE A 386 7.06 -27.28 7.57
N PHE A 387 7.37 -27.99 8.65
CA PHE A 387 6.45 -28.25 9.78
C PHE A 387 5.31 -29.24 9.59
N VAL A 388 5.25 -29.96 8.46
CA VAL A 388 4.27 -31.05 8.26
C VAL A 388 4.36 -32.08 9.40
N ASP A 389 5.59 -32.48 9.74
CA ASP A 389 5.87 -33.47 10.79
C ASP A 389 6.56 -32.81 12.00
N GLY A 390 6.27 -31.53 12.26
CA GLY A 390 6.91 -30.73 13.30
C GLY A 390 8.33 -30.29 12.93
N GLY A 391 9.28 -30.38 13.86
CA GLY A 391 10.65 -29.90 13.63
C GLY A 391 10.76 -28.36 13.58
N PHE A 392 10.03 -27.69 14.48
CA PHE A 392 10.07 -26.23 14.60
C PHE A 392 11.43 -25.74 15.06
N TYR A 393 11.77 -24.48 14.79
CA TYR A 393 13.05 -23.88 15.19
C TYR A 393 13.03 -23.30 16.62
N THR A 394 12.24 -23.94 17.49
CA THR A 394 12.23 -23.74 18.95
C THR A 394 13.20 -24.71 19.61
N ALA A 395 13.58 -24.44 20.86
CA ALA A 395 14.57 -25.25 21.59
C ALA A 395 14.20 -26.74 21.73
N ASP A 396 12.91 -27.07 21.84
CA ASP A 396 12.40 -28.45 21.93
C ASP A 396 11.80 -28.96 20.61
N ARG A 397 12.00 -28.24 19.51
CA ARG A 397 11.48 -28.55 18.17
C ARG A 397 9.96 -28.61 18.04
N ARG A 398 9.21 -28.11 19.03
CA ARG A 398 7.74 -28.03 19.03
C ARG A 398 7.25 -26.60 18.85
N ALA A 399 6.18 -26.42 18.07
CA ALA A 399 5.49 -25.15 17.92
C ALA A 399 5.01 -24.61 19.27
N ARG A 400 4.78 -23.29 19.35
CA ARG A 400 4.22 -22.65 20.54
C ARG A 400 2.86 -22.06 20.22
N PHE A 401 1.85 -22.52 20.93
CA PHE A 401 0.62 -21.77 21.07
C PHE A 401 0.88 -20.57 21.96
N ILE A 402 0.49 -19.39 21.49
CA ILE A 402 0.66 -18.14 22.24
C ILE A 402 -0.70 -17.62 22.62
N ALA A 403 -0.96 -17.48 23.92
CA ALA A 403 -2.16 -16.82 24.44
C ALA A 403 -2.09 -15.32 24.11
N PRO A 404 -2.94 -14.80 23.20
CA PRO A 404 -2.85 -13.41 22.79
C PRO A 404 -3.42 -12.47 23.86
N ASP A 405 -2.90 -11.24 23.92
CA ASP A 405 -3.49 -10.19 24.75
C ASP A 405 -4.93 -9.88 24.28
N ARG A 406 -5.79 -9.41 25.21
CA ARG A 406 -7.14 -8.95 24.84
C ARG A 406 -7.05 -7.79 23.82
N PRO A 407 -7.85 -7.80 22.74
CA PRO A 407 -7.81 -6.74 21.74
C PRO A 407 -8.29 -5.43 22.35
N ALA A 408 -7.49 -4.37 22.20
CA ALA A 408 -7.76 -3.04 22.74
C ALA A 408 -7.18 -1.98 21.81
N ALA A 409 -7.97 -0.95 21.52
CA ALA A 409 -7.45 0.21 20.79
C ALA A 409 -6.42 0.94 21.68
N LYS A 410 -5.20 1.18 21.15
CA LYS A 410 -4.19 1.94 21.91
C LYS A 410 -4.58 3.39 22.16
N ALA A 411 -5.29 4.00 21.20
CA ALA A 411 -5.90 5.30 21.37
C ALA A 411 -7.42 5.19 21.12
N PRO A 412 -8.25 5.58 22.11
CA PRO A 412 -9.70 5.64 21.93
C PRO A 412 -10.09 6.84 21.04
N THR A 413 -11.22 6.74 20.37
CA THR A 413 -11.88 7.90 19.76
C THR A 413 -12.44 8.80 20.86
N SER A 414 -12.71 10.06 20.54
CA SER A 414 -13.26 11.05 21.47
C SER A 414 -14.21 11.99 20.74
N LYS A 415 -14.89 12.89 21.46
CA LYS A 415 -15.68 13.96 20.82
C LYS A 415 -14.84 14.82 19.86
N LYS A 416 -13.57 15.06 20.19
CA LYS A 416 -12.63 15.84 19.36
C LYS A 416 -12.12 15.05 18.14
N PHE A 417 -11.98 13.73 18.27
CA PHE A 417 -11.49 12.85 17.21
C PHE A 417 -12.45 11.65 17.08
N PRO A 418 -13.62 11.85 16.45
CA PRO A 418 -14.69 10.85 16.44
C PRO A 418 -14.45 9.69 15.47
N PHE A 419 -13.55 9.87 14.49
CA PHE A 419 -13.26 8.88 13.45
C PHE A 419 -12.04 8.02 13.76
N ARG A 420 -11.95 6.86 13.09
CA ARG A 420 -10.69 6.10 12.95
C ARG A 420 -10.14 6.21 11.52
N LEU A 421 -8.94 6.74 11.38
CA LEU A 421 -8.20 6.80 10.13
C LEU A 421 -7.42 5.49 9.89
N ASN A 422 -7.69 4.89 8.74
CA ASN A 422 -6.95 3.76 8.18
C ASN A 422 -6.12 4.24 6.99
N THR A 423 -4.82 3.98 6.97
CA THR A 423 -3.97 4.35 5.84
C THR A 423 -3.66 3.17 4.93
N GLY A 424 -3.54 3.42 3.62
CA GLY A 424 -3.18 2.36 2.67
C GLY A 424 -2.66 2.87 1.34
N ARG A 425 -3.02 2.18 0.26
CA ARG A 425 -2.45 2.40 -1.08
C ARG A 425 -3.54 2.60 -2.12
N VAL A 426 -3.21 3.38 -3.15
CA VAL A 426 -3.91 3.37 -4.45
C VAL A 426 -3.22 2.40 -5.40
N ARG A 427 -3.95 1.98 -6.42
CA ARG A 427 -3.57 0.92 -7.37
C ARG A 427 -2.24 1.18 -8.09
N ASP A 428 -2.07 2.39 -8.63
CA ASP A 428 -1.03 2.66 -9.65
C ASP A 428 0.21 3.37 -9.10
N GLN A 429 0.30 3.54 -7.77
CA GLN A 429 1.35 4.34 -7.15
C GLN A 429 2.15 3.51 -6.14
N TRP A 430 3.46 3.74 -6.10
CA TRP A 430 4.38 2.98 -5.27
C TRP A 430 5.04 3.88 -4.22
N HIS A 431 4.74 3.61 -2.94
CA HIS A 431 5.25 4.36 -1.80
C HIS A 431 5.19 5.88 -2.05
N THR A 432 6.28 6.62 -1.89
CA THR A 432 6.33 8.09 -1.93
C THR A 432 6.48 8.65 -3.35
N MET A 433 6.10 7.87 -4.38
CA MET A 433 6.02 8.32 -5.78
C MET A 433 7.33 8.83 -6.42
N THR A 434 8.50 8.62 -5.81
CA THR A 434 9.80 9.05 -6.38
C THR A 434 10.09 8.40 -7.74
N ARG A 435 9.43 7.27 -8.05
CA ARG A 435 9.50 6.59 -9.35
C ARG A 435 8.15 6.61 -10.08
N SER A 436 7.09 6.10 -9.44
CA SER A 436 5.78 5.96 -10.09
C SER A 436 5.12 7.31 -10.40
N GLY A 437 5.42 8.36 -9.62
CA GLY A 437 4.91 9.71 -9.84
C GLY A 437 5.48 10.39 -11.09
N LEU A 438 6.59 9.89 -11.63
CA LEU A 438 7.18 10.38 -12.88
C LEU A 438 6.46 9.84 -14.13
N SER A 439 5.63 8.81 -13.98
CA SER A 439 4.92 8.19 -15.09
C SER A 439 3.54 8.83 -15.28
N ALA A 440 3.35 9.51 -16.42
CA ALA A 440 2.06 10.09 -16.79
C ALA A 440 0.94 9.03 -16.83
N ARG A 441 1.28 7.82 -17.28
CA ARG A 441 0.37 6.69 -17.38
C ARG A 441 -0.08 6.16 -16.02
N LEU A 442 0.83 6.06 -15.05
CA LEU A 442 0.49 5.61 -13.68
C LEU A 442 -0.22 6.70 -12.86
N GLY A 443 0.02 7.98 -13.16
CA GLY A 443 -0.65 9.11 -12.52
C GLY A 443 -2.07 9.38 -12.99
N ALA A 444 -2.52 8.76 -14.09
CA ALA A 444 -3.76 9.13 -14.77
C ALA A 444 -5.05 8.77 -14.01
N HIS A 445 -5.06 7.69 -13.24
CA HIS A 445 -6.28 7.19 -12.57
C HIS A 445 -6.61 7.93 -11.28
N THR A 446 -5.59 8.26 -10.47
CA THR A 446 -5.79 8.99 -9.20
C THR A 446 -4.73 10.07 -9.08
N PRO A 447 -4.97 11.26 -9.66
CA PRO A 447 -3.97 12.33 -9.71
C PRO A 447 -3.86 13.11 -8.38
N GLU A 448 -4.92 13.10 -7.57
CA GLU A 448 -5.04 13.94 -6.37
C GLU A 448 -5.03 13.10 -5.08
N PRO A 449 -4.42 13.61 -4.00
CA PRO A 449 -4.52 13.00 -2.69
C PRO A 449 -5.96 13.09 -2.17
N LEU A 450 -6.45 12.00 -1.58
CA LEU A 450 -7.86 11.85 -1.23
C LEU A 450 -8.09 11.27 0.16
N VAL A 451 -9.30 11.48 0.67
CA VAL A 451 -9.88 10.78 1.81
C VAL A 451 -11.22 10.14 1.42
N GLU A 452 -11.36 8.84 1.63
CA GLU A 452 -12.63 8.14 1.45
C GLU A 452 -13.47 8.21 2.74
N VAL A 453 -14.75 8.56 2.58
CA VAL A 453 -15.71 8.77 3.67
C VAL A 453 -17.03 8.07 3.32
N HIS A 454 -17.71 7.50 4.32
CA HIS A 454 -19.03 6.91 4.12
C HIS A 454 -20.09 8.01 3.86
N PRO A 455 -21.10 7.81 2.99
CA PRO A 455 -22.13 8.82 2.67
C PRO A 455 -22.79 9.48 3.89
N ALA A 456 -23.29 8.70 4.83
CA ALA A 456 -23.90 9.24 6.06
C ALA A 456 -22.93 10.06 6.93
N ASP A 457 -21.63 9.77 6.91
CA ASP A 457 -20.64 10.58 7.64
C ASP A 457 -20.32 11.85 6.85
N ALA A 458 -20.35 11.79 5.51
CA ALA A 458 -20.18 12.97 4.67
C ALA A 458 -21.32 13.97 4.88
N GLU A 459 -22.56 13.48 4.91
CA GLU A 459 -23.76 14.29 5.24
C GLU A 459 -23.66 14.89 6.64
N ALA A 460 -23.33 14.10 7.66
CA ALA A 460 -23.26 14.57 9.05
C ALA A 460 -22.14 15.61 9.32
N PHE A 461 -21.18 15.76 8.41
CA PHE A 461 -20.03 16.66 8.55
C PHE A 461 -19.91 17.66 7.38
N ASP A 462 -20.99 17.87 6.61
CA ASP A 462 -21.08 18.82 5.50
C ASP A 462 -19.96 18.65 4.45
N LEU A 463 -19.63 17.40 4.12
CA LEU A 463 -18.61 17.05 3.15
C LEU A 463 -19.24 16.76 1.79
N ALA A 464 -18.81 17.49 0.76
CA ALA A 464 -19.21 17.24 -0.63
C ALA A 464 -18.25 16.28 -1.33
N ASP A 465 -18.79 15.35 -2.13
CA ASP A 465 -17.98 14.51 -3.02
C ASP A 465 -17.21 15.38 -4.03
N GLY A 466 -15.93 15.08 -4.24
CA GLY A 466 -15.03 15.94 -5.01
C GLY A 466 -14.68 17.28 -4.35
N GLY A 467 -15.22 17.56 -3.16
CA GLY A 467 -14.84 18.65 -2.26
C GLY A 467 -13.44 18.47 -1.66
N PHE A 468 -13.06 19.36 -0.74
CA PHE A 468 -11.85 19.22 0.06
C PHE A 468 -12.20 19.15 1.53
N ALA A 469 -11.40 18.41 2.29
CA ALA A 469 -11.53 18.33 3.73
C ALA A 469 -10.16 18.32 4.40
N GLN A 470 -10.08 18.99 5.56
CA GLN A 470 -8.97 18.85 6.46
C GLN A 470 -9.18 17.60 7.31
N VAL A 471 -8.26 16.64 7.22
CA VAL A 471 -8.18 15.52 8.16
C VAL A 471 -7.12 15.87 9.19
N ALA A 472 -7.49 15.85 10.47
CA ALA A 472 -6.59 16.20 11.56
C ALA A 472 -6.59 15.14 12.67
N THR A 473 -5.40 14.88 13.21
CA THR A 473 -5.17 14.02 14.38
C THR A 473 -4.47 14.84 15.46
N ARG A 474 -4.09 14.21 16.57
CA ARG A 474 -3.27 14.87 17.60
C ARG A 474 -1.89 15.29 17.08
N TRP A 475 -1.39 14.65 16.01
CA TRP A 475 0.00 14.79 15.57
C TRP A 475 0.18 15.67 14.34
N GLY A 476 -0.86 15.85 13.53
CA GLY A 476 -0.76 16.64 12.31
C GLY A 476 -2.10 16.75 11.59
N SER A 477 -2.06 17.41 10.43
CA SER A 477 -3.22 17.59 9.55
C SER A 477 -2.83 17.51 8.08
N CYS A 478 -3.78 17.11 7.24
CA CYS A 478 -3.68 17.14 5.79
C CYS A 478 -4.96 17.73 5.19
N VAL A 479 -4.87 18.33 4.00
CA VAL A 479 -6.03 18.75 3.20
C VAL A 479 -6.11 17.83 1.99
N LEU A 480 -7.19 17.06 1.92
CA LEU A 480 -7.37 15.96 0.98
C LEU A 480 -8.69 16.15 0.22
N LYS A 481 -8.74 15.65 -1.02
CA LYS A 481 -9.98 15.61 -1.79
C LYS A 481 -10.95 14.58 -1.21
N VAL A 482 -12.20 14.94 -1.02
CA VAL A 482 -13.22 14.05 -0.47
C VAL A 482 -13.69 13.09 -1.57
N VAL A 483 -13.74 11.80 -1.24
CA VAL A 483 -14.39 10.76 -2.04
C VAL A 483 -15.45 10.09 -1.19
N VAL A 484 -16.72 10.31 -1.54
CA VAL A 484 -17.85 9.69 -0.83
C VAL A 484 -18.08 8.29 -1.38
N SER A 485 -18.03 7.27 -0.52
CA SER A 485 -18.14 5.88 -0.96
C SER A 485 -18.70 4.96 0.12
N GLU A 486 -19.70 4.15 -0.24
CA GLU A 486 -20.25 3.08 0.61
C GLU A 486 -19.26 1.95 0.87
N ARG A 487 -18.14 1.88 0.12
CA ARG A 487 -17.06 0.93 0.40
C ARG A 487 -16.43 1.16 1.76
N GLN A 488 -16.58 2.37 2.30
CA GLN A 488 -16.04 2.75 3.59
C GLN A 488 -17.06 2.55 4.70
N ARG A 489 -16.61 2.07 5.85
CA ARG A 489 -17.44 1.89 7.05
C ARG A 489 -17.75 3.22 7.74
N ARG A 490 -18.98 3.41 8.22
CA ARG A 490 -19.35 4.54 9.11
C ARG A 490 -18.40 4.69 10.31
N GLY A 491 -18.04 5.93 10.65
CA GLY A 491 -17.09 6.29 11.70
C GLY A 491 -15.62 5.96 11.36
N SER A 492 -15.31 5.65 10.10
CA SER A 492 -13.95 5.34 9.65
C SER A 492 -13.56 6.18 8.43
N LEU A 493 -12.29 6.59 8.35
CA LEU A 493 -11.71 7.31 7.22
C LEU A 493 -10.63 6.46 6.55
N PHE A 494 -10.44 6.62 5.25
CA PHE A 494 -9.32 6.00 4.55
C PHE A 494 -8.52 7.03 3.75
N ALA A 495 -7.19 7.06 3.92
CA ALA A 495 -6.31 7.94 3.16
C ALA A 495 -5.08 7.17 2.63
N PRO A 496 -4.74 7.27 1.33
CA PRO A 496 -3.54 6.65 0.80
C PRO A 496 -2.25 7.41 1.18
N ILE A 497 -1.15 6.68 1.35
CA ILE A 497 0.12 7.23 1.90
C ILE A 497 1.06 7.88 0.88
N HIS A 498 0.63 8.05 -0.37
CA HIS A 498 1.58 8.20 -1.48
C HIS A 498 2.17 9.59 -1.65
N TRP A 499 1.37 10.63 -1.41
CA TRP A 499 1.77 12.00 -1.66
C TRP A 499 2.74 12.52 -0.58
N SER A 500 3.70 13.33 -1.00
CA SER A 500 4.72 13.95 -0.16
C SER A 500 4.82 15.46 -0.41
N ALA A 501 5.72 16.18 0.25
CA ALA A 501 5.92 17.61 -0.03
C ALA A 501 6.45 17.88 -1.44
N ALA A 502 7.06 16.88 -2.08
CA ALA A 502 7.52 16.98 -3.47
C ALA A 502 6.36 16.86 -4.48
N THR A 503 5.26 16.20 -4.09
CA THR A 503 4.13 15.88 -4.98
C THR A 503 2.81 16.52 -4.58
N ALA A 504 2.68 17.08 -3.38
CA ALA A 504 1.50 17.83 -2.94
C ALA A 504 1.80 18.81 -1.80
N SER A 505 0.99 19.87 -1.73
CA SER A 505 1.08 20.94 -0.72
C SER A 505 0.88 20.49 0.74
N ALA A 506 -0.20 19.77 1.02
CA ALA A 506 -0.67 19.47 2.37
C ALA A 506 -1.22 18.05 2.50
N ALA A 507 -0.54 17.05 1.91
CA ALA A 507 -1.05 15.68 1.80
C ALA A 507 -0.10 14.59 2.34
N ARG A 508 0.82 14.95 3.23
CA ARG A 508 1.71 13.98 3.90
C ARG A 508 0.94 13.20 4.96
N VAL A 509 0.28 12.12 4.57
CA VAL A 509 -0.52 11.28 5.50
C VAL A 509 0.32 10.69 6.65
N GLY A 510 1.64 10.55 6.48
CA GLY A 510 2.55 10.16 7.57
C GLY A 510 2.50 11.10 8.79
N ASP A 511 2.15 12.38 8.60
CA ASP A 511 1.97 13.37 9.69
C ASP A 511 0.78 13.01 10.59
N LEU A 512 -0.21 12.29 10.06
CA LEU A 512 -1.43 11.92 10.77
C LEU A 512 -1.23 10.70 11.67
N VAL A 513 -0.27 9.83 11.33
CA VAL A 513 -0.13 8.49 11.91
C VAL A 513 0.44 8.54 13.34
N MET A 514 -0.20 7.80 14.24
CA MET A 514 0.16 7.71 15.64
C MET A 514 1.45 6.90 15.87
N PRO A 515 2.28 7.26 16.86
CA PRO A 515 3.57 6.62 17.10
C PRO A 515 3.49 5.33 17.92
N GLU A 516 2.35 4.98 18.51
CA GLU A 516 2.23 3.80 19.35
C GLU A 516 2.52 2.55 18.52
N THR A 517 3.38 1.70 19.07
CA THR A 517 3.88 0.51 18.40
C THR A 517 3.47 -0.76 19.11
N ASP A 518 3.51 -1.86 18.37
CA ASP A 518 3.46 -3.20 18.92
C ASP A 518 4.73 -3.47 19.74
N ARG A 519 4.54 -4.01 20.95
CA ARG A 519 5.62 -4.17 21.94
C ARG A 519 6.75 -5.09 21.45
N TYR A 520 6.46 -6.05 20.57
CA TYR A 520 7.43 -7.03 20.10
C TYR A 520 8.04 -6.64 18.77
N SER A 521 7.21 -6.35 17.77
CA SER A 521 7.65 -6.04 16.41
C SER A 521 8.10 -4.58 16.23
N GLY A 522 7.63 -3.66 17.07
CA GLY A 522 7.84 -2.23 16.91
C GLY A 522 7.09 -1.60 15.73
N GLN A 523 6.12 -2.32 15.14
CA GLN A 523 5.28 -1.77 14.07
C GLN A 523 4.30 -0.73 14.61
N PRO A 524 4.15 0.43 13.97
CA PRO A 524 3.21 1.47 14.40
C PRO A 524 1.75 1.16 14.02
N ASP A 525 0.81 1.67 14.79
CA ASP A 525 -0.64 1.54 14.53
C ASP A 525 -1.13 2.51 13.44
N ALA A 526 -0.76 2.22 12.20
CA ALA A 526 -1.10 3.03 11.04
C ALA A 526 -2.50 2.75 10.47
N LYS A 527 -3.29 1.89 11.11
CA LYS A 527 -4.57 1.39 10.60
C LYS A 527 -5.78 1.82 11.44
N ALA A 528 -5.56 2.41 12.62
CA ALA A 528 -6.65 2.75 13.53
C ALA A 528 -6.46 4.09 14.28
N THR A 529 -5.81 5.08 13.65
CA THR A 529 -5.48 6.36 14.29
C THR A 529 -6.73 7.23 14.52
N PRO A 530 -7.02 7.71 15.73
CA PRO A 530 -8.15 8.63 15.96
C PRO A 530 -7.98 9.94 15.19
N ALA A 531 -9.05 10.36 14.49
CA ALA A 531 -9.03 11.52 13.60
C ALA A 531 -10.33 12.32 13.65
N SER A 532 -10.24 13.55 13.15
CA SER A 532 -11.34 14.46 12.85
C SER A 532 -11.29 14.85 11.38
N ILE A 533 -12.43 15.26 10.85
CA ILE A 533 -12.56 15.74 9.47
C ILE A 533 -13.45 17.00 9.47
N ALA A 534 -13.07 17.99 8.68
CA ALA A 534 -13.85 19.22 8.50
C ALA A 534 -13.74 19.70 7.05
N PRO A 535 -14.81 20.29 6.46
CA PRO A 535 -14.77 20.79 5.09
C PRO A 535 -13.76 21.93 4.93
N VAL A 536 -13.12 21.98 3.76
CA VAL A 536 -12.27 23.08 3.32
C VAL A 536 -12.82 23.60 2.01
N GLN A 537 -13.17 24.88 1.97
CA GLN A 537 -13.70 25.53 0.78
C GLN A 537 -12.60 26.27 0.01
N PHE A 538 -12.62 26.06 -1.30
CA PHE A 538 -11.83 26.82 -2.26
C PHE A 538 -12.80 27.44 -3.25
N ALA A 539 -12.76 28.75 -3.42
CA ALA A 539 -13.60 29.47 -4.38
C ALA A 539 -13.23 29.15 -5.83
N PHE A 540 -11.95 28.86 -6.08
CA PHE A 540 -11.43 28.60 -7.41
C PHE A 540 -10.62 27.31 -7.46
N ARG A 541 -10.69 26.64 -8.61
CA ARG A 541 -9.92 25.44 -8.94
C ARG A 541 -9.39 25.53 -10.35
N GLY A 542 -8.35 24.74 -10.63
CA GLY A 542 -7.85 24.65 -11.98
C GLY A 542 -6.55 23.89 -12.09
N PHE A 543 -5.77 24.21 -13.10
CA PHE A 543 -4.54 23.52 -13.39
C PHE A 543 -3.55 24.40 -14.15
N ALA A 544 -2.27 24.05 -14.04
CA ALA A 544 -1.21 24.56 -14.90
C ALA A 544 -0.46 23.38 -15.54
N LEU A 545 -0.07 23.53 -16.79
CA LEU A 545 0.75 22.57 -17.53
C LEU A 545 1.93 23.30 -18.16
N THR A 546 3.15 22.74 -18.06
CA THR A 546 4.37 23.36 -18.59
C THR A 546 5.32 22.27 -19.11
N ARG A 547 6.18 22.61 -20.09
CA ARG A 547 7.19 21.64 -20.60
C ARG A 547 8.21 21.21 -19.54
N ALA A 548 8.58 22.12 -18.66
CA ALA A 548 9.45 21.87 -17.52
C ALA A 548 8.68 21.90 -16.20
N PRO A 549 9.14 21.19 -15.14
CA PRO A 549 8.55 21.32 -13.81
C PRO A 549 8.55 22.78 -13.32
N MET A 550 7.42 23.21 -12.78
CA MET A 550 7.25 24.54 -12.19
C MET A 550 7.20 24.49 -10.67
N SER A 551 7.67 25.57 -10.05
CA SER A 551 7.51 25.83 -8.62
C SER A 551 6.04 26.09 -8.32
N PRO A 552 5.47 25.44 -7.30
CA PRO A 552 4.09 25.67 -6.93
C PRO A 552 3.91 27.07 -6.32
N PRO A 553 2.80 27.76 -6.61
CA PRO A 553 2.54 29.08 -6.06
C PRO A 553 2.25 29.02 -4.55
N PRO A 554 2.73 30.00 -3.76
CA PRO A 554 2.50 30.04 -2.32
C PRO A 554 1.01 30.19 -1.99
N GLY A 555 0.62 29.76 -0.79
CA GLY A 555 -0.76 29.89 -0.29
C GLY A 555 -1.82 29.12 -1.09
N THR A 556 -1.41 28.24 -2.01
CA THR A 556 -2.31 27.49 -2.90
C THR A 556 -2.26 26.01 -2.59
N TRP A 557 -3.41 25.34 -2.57
CA TRP A 557 -3.42 23.89 -2.54
C TRP A 557 -3.04 23.37 -3.91
N TRP A 558 -2.08 22.45 -3.96
CA TRP A 558 -1.63 21.84 -5.21
C TRP A 558 -1.31 20.35 -5.08
N ALA A 559 -1.46 19.66 -6.21
CA ALA A 559 -0.97 18.29 -6.44
C ALA A 559 -0.25 18.21 -7.79
N ARG A 560 0.93 17.60 -7.81
CA ARG A 560 1.74 17.43 -9.01
C ARG A 560 1.30 16.19 -9.79
N VAL A 561 1.20 16.34 -11.10
CA VAL A 561 0.87 15.25 -12.03
C VAL A 561 1.92 15.18 -13.14
N ALA A 562 2.34 13.96 -13.49
CA ALA A 562 3.15 13.74 -14.68
C ALA A 562 2.26 13.74 -15.92
N VAL A 563 2.72 14.39 -16.98
CA VAL A 563 2.03 14.47 -18.26
C VAL A 563 3.00 14.10 -19.38
N THR A 564 2.52 13.45 -20.44
CA THR A 564 3.38 13.11 -21.58
C THR A 564 3.96 14.41 -22.16
N ARG A 565 5.30 14.53 -22.16
CA ARG A 565 6.06 15.74 -22.58
C ARG A 565 5.72 17.02 -21.80
N ALA A 566 5.19 16.92 -20.58
CA ALA A 566 4.89 18.07 -19.73
C ALA A 566 4.86 17.72 -18.23
N SER A 567 4.88 18.74 -17.38
CA SER A 567 4.59 18.65 -15.95
C SER A 567 3.30 19.39 -15.66
N GLY A 568 2.49 18.89 -14.73
CA GLY A 568 1.25 19.52 -14.34
C GLY A 568 1.15 19.80 -12.85
N LEU A 569 0.40 20.85 -12.51
CA LEU A 569 -0.11 21.12 -11.18
C LEU A 569 -1.63 21.21 -11.26
N LEU A 570 -2.31 20.44 -10.42
CA LEU A 570 -3.73 20.65 -10.09
C LEU A 570 -3.80 21.63 -8.92
N LEU A 571 -4.72 22.58 -8.96
CA LEU A 571 -4.72 23.77 -8.10
C LEU A 571 -6.10 23.99 -7.47
N ALA A 572 -6.11 24.42 -6.21
CA ALA A 572 -7.28 24.96 -5.53
C ALA A 572 -6.88 26.16 -4.63
N THR A 573 -7.68 27.22 -4.66
CA THR A 573 -7.33 28.53 -4.09
C THR A 573 -8.57 29.39 -3.81
N ASN A 574 -8.39 30.42 -2.98
CA ASN A 574 -9.39 31.47 -2.74
C ASN A 574 -9.02 32.81 -3.40
N GLU A 575 -7.90 32.85 -4.12
CA GLU A 575 -7.49 34.05 -4.86
C GLU A 575 -8.15 34.10 -6.23
N GLY A 576 -8.69 35.27 -6.59
CA GLY A 576 -9.45 35.47 -7.82
C GLY A 576 -8.60 35.60 -9.11
N PRO A 577 -9.27 35.70 -10.27
CA PRO A 577 -8.64 35.75 -11.60
C PRO A 577 -7.49 36.74 -11.77
N GLU A 578 -7.58 37.95 -11.18
CA GLU A 578 -6.53 38.97 -11.34
C GLU A 578 -5.21 38.59 -10.66
N VAL A 579 -5.26 37.96 -9.49
CA VAL A 579 -4.05 37.44 -8.83
C VAL A 579 -3.41 36.35 -9.70
N TRP A 580 -4.25 35.47 -10.26
CA TRP A 580 -3.80 34.40 -11.15
C TRP A 580 -3.26 34.90 -12.49
N ARG A 581 -3.76 36.03 -12.99
CA ARG A 581 -3.19 36.73 -14.13
C ARG A 581 -1.75 37.17 -13.87
N GLY A 582 -1.49 37.75 -12.69
CA GLY A 582 -0.13 38.07 -12.25
C GLY A 582 0.77 36.82 -12.15
N ARG A 583 0.25 35.74 -11.56
CA ARG A 583 0.97 34.47 -11.42
C ARG A 583 1.26 33.78 -12.75
N ALA A 584 0.34 33.85 -13.71
CA ALA A 584 0.54 33.32 -15.04
C ALA A 584 1.80 33.88 -15.69
N ARG A 585 2.00 35.20 -15.55
CA ARG A 585 3.18 35.87 -16.11
C ARG A 585 4.47 35.43 -15.44
N GLN A 586 4.43 35.15 -14.14
CA GLN A 586 5.56 34.62 -13.38
C GLN A 586 5.86 33.15 -13.76
N MET A 587 4.81 32.34 -13.98
CA MET A 587 4.93 30.90 -14.23
C MET A 587 5.22 30.56 -15.70
N LEU A 588 4.64 31.32 -16.63
CA LEU A 588 4.63 31.01 -18.07
C LEU A 588 5.41 32.04 -18.91
N GLY A 589 5.81 33.17 -18.34
CA GLY A 589 6.45 34.28 -19.06
C GLY A 589 5.47 35.39 -19.48
N THR A 590 5.97 36.41 -20.17
CA THR A 590 5.19 37.64 -20.46
C THR A 590 4.40 37.61 -21.77
N GLU A 591 4.79 36.79 -22.74
CA GLU A 591 4.10 36.63 -24.03
C GLU A 591 3.02 35.56 -23.92
N LEU A 592 1.84 35.96 -23.43
CA LEU A 592 0.71 35.07 -23.17
C LEU A 592 -0.50 35.45 -24.03
N ALA A 593 -1.15 34.44 -24.58
CA ALA A 593 -2.53 34.58 -25.04
C ALA A 593 -3.45 34.38 -23.83
N GLU A 594 -4.18 35.43 -23.44
CA GLU A 594 -4.95 35.48 -22.20
C GLU A 594 -6.46 35.61 -22.48
N TYR A 595 -7.28 35.00 -21.61
CA TYR A 595 -8.71 35.23 -21.50
C TYR A 595 -9.08 35.39 -20.03
N VAL A 596 -9.71 36.51 -19.69
CA VAL A 596 -10.11 36.84 -18.32
C VAL A 596 -11.60 37.22 -18.34
N ASP A 597 -12.38 36.59 -17.47
CA ASP A 597 -13.75 36.97 -17.17
C ASP A 597 -13.88 37.06 -15.64
N GLN A 598 -13.76 38.28 -15.11
CA GLN A 598 -13.82 38.51 -13.66
C GLN A 598 -15.20 38.20 -13.08
N GLN A 599 -16.28 38.49 -13.82
CA GLN A 599 -17.64 38.28 -13.33
C GLN A 599 -17.94 36.78 -13.19
N ARG A 600 -17.44 35.95 -14.12
CA ARG A 600 -17.59 34.49 -14.06
C ARG A 600 -16.46 33.79 -13.31
N GLY A 601 -15.47 34.53 -12.81
CA GLY A 601 -14.36 33.95 -12.07
C GLY A 601 -13.43 33.08 -12.93
N VAL A 602 -13.30 33.36 -14.22
CA VAL A 602 -12.52 32.55 -15.17
C VAL A 602 -11.25 33.27 -15.58
N TYR A 603 -10.13 32.55 -15.52
CA TYR A 603 -8.85 32.96 -16.07
C TYR A 603 -8.22 31.83 -16.87
N ARG A 604 -7.73 32.15 -18.08
CA ARG A 604 -7.01 31.22 -18.94
C ARG A 604 -5.83 31.91 -19.58
N ALA A 605 -4.70 31.24 -19.62
CA ALA A 605 -3.52 31.68 -20.33
C ALA A 605 -2.85 30.51 -21.04
N ALA A 606 -2.27 30.79 -22.21
CA ALA A 606 -1.43 29.87 -22.95
C ALA A 606 -0.20 30.60 -23.50
N CYS A 607 0.94 29.92 -23.46
CA CYS A 607 2.20 30.37 -24.05
C CYS A 607 2.59 29.44 -25.21
N PHE A 608 3.07 30.02 -26.29
CA PHE A 608 3.50 29.29 -27.48
C PHE A 608 4.91 29.71 -27.87
N ALA A 609 5.75 28.74 -28.24
CA ALA A 609 7.06 29.00 -28.84
C ALA A 609 7.17 28.21 -30.14
N ALA A 610 7.52 28.87 -31.25
CA ALA A 610 7.58 28.26 -32.58
C ALA A 610 6.30 27.47 -32.96
N GLY A 611 5.14 27.88 -32.45
CA GLY A 611 3.85 27.23 -32.68
C GLY A 611 3.58 25.96 -31.86
N GLU A 612 4.50 25.55 -30.99
CA GLU A 612 4.30 24.52 -29.97
C GLU A 612 3.70 25.16 -28.69
N LEU A 613 2.78 24.46 -28.03
CA LEU A 613 2.30 24.85 -26.70
C LEU A 613 3.40 24.56 -25.66
N THR A 614 3.91 25.60 -25.02
CA THR A 614 4.98 25.49 -24.02
C THR A 614 4.46 25.54 -22.59
N GLY A 615 3.31 26.20 -22.39
CA GLY A 615 2.64 26.20 -21.09
C GLY A 615 1.23 26.76 -21.14
N CYS A 616 0.42 26.40 -20.15
CA CYS A 616 -0.91 26.97 -19.96
C CYS A 616 -1.32 26.96 -18.48
N LEU A 617 -2.25 27.85 -18.14
CA LEU A 617 -2.83 28.00 -16.80
C LEU A 617 -4.33 28.28 -16.95
N PHE A 618 -5.14 27.50 -16.26
CA PHE A 618 -6.59 27.61 -16.28
C PHE A 618 -7.08 27.65 -14.83
N ILE A 619 -7.86 28.66 -14.49
CA ILE A 619 -8.52 28.84 -13.20
C ILE A 619 -9.98 29.17 -13.45
N GLY A 620 -10.88 28.55 -12.71
CA GLY A 620 -12.32 28.81 -12.77
C GLY A 620 -12.96 28.64 -11.40
N ALA A 621 -14.22 29.06 -11.28
CA ALA A 621 -15.04 28.76 -10.10
C ALA A 621 -15.02 27.26 -9.79
N ALA A 622 -14.99 26.88 -8.52
CA ALA A 622 -14.82 25.49 -8.09
C ALA A 622 -15.91 24.55 -8.61
N GLU A 623 -17.13 25.05 -8.78
CA GLU A 623 -18.31 24.33 -9.27
C GLU A 623 -18.21 24.01 -10.76
N THR A 624 -17.54 24.87 -11.52
CA THR A 624 -17.35 24.73 -12.98
C THR A 624 -15.87 24.62 -13.33
N ALA A 625 -15.09 23.96 -12.46
CA ALA A 625 -13.65 23.91 -12.55
C ALA A 625 -13.18 23.38 -13.93
N PRO A 626 -12.18 24.02 -14.55
CA PRO A 626 -11.70 23.63 -15.87
C PRO A 626 -11.09 22.22 -15.83
N GLN A 627 -11.43 21.41 -16.83
CA GLN A 627 -10.94 20.04 -16.95
C GLN A 627 -9.64 19.98 -17.76
N TRP A 628 -8.64 19.29 -17.24
CA TRP A 628 -7.30 19.23 -17.82
C TRP A 628 -7.12 18.10 -18.84
N ASP A 629 -8.04 17.13 -18.89
CA ASP A 629 -7.91 15.92 -19.71
C ASP A 629 -7.81 16.20 -21.22
N ALA A 630 -8.57 17.16 -21.73
CA ALA A 630 -8.50 17.55 -23.14
C ALA A 630 -7.26 18.41 -23.43
N VAL A 631 -6.84 19.24 -22.47
CA VAL A 631 -5.71 20.16 -22.69
C VAL A 631 -4.37 19.43 -22.64
N LYS A 632 -4.23 18.42 -21.77
CA LYS A 632 -2.98 17.67 -21.63
C LYS A 632 -2.61 16.89 -22.89
N THR A 633 -3.58 16.47 -23.72
CA THR A 633 -3.30 15.77 -24.97
C THR A 633 -2.68 16.70 -26.02
N LEU A 634 -2.97 18.00 -25.96
CA LEU A 634 -2.38 19.01 -26.85
C LEU A 634 -0.87 19.16 -26.64
N PHE A 635 -0.35 18.86 -25.45
CA PHE A 635 1.09 18.83 -25.18
C PHE A 635 1.80 17.64 -25.86
N ALA A 636 1.07 16.64 -26.38
CA ALA A 636 1.68 15.57 -27.17
C ALA A 636 2.01 16.04 -28.60
N ALA A 637 1.33 17.07 -29.12
CA ALA A 637 1.55 17.61 -30.46
C ALA A 637 2.82 18.47 -30.53
N GLN A 638 3.49 18.44 -31.69
CA GLN A 638 4.67 19.27 -31.96
C GLN A 638 4.27 20.70 -32.37
N THR A 639 3.17 20.86 -33.09
CA THR A 639 2.60 22.16 -33.46
C THR A 639 1.09 22.13 -33.33
N LEU A 640 0.50 23.26 -32.94
CA LEU A 640 -0.96 23.41 -32.88
C LEU A 640 -1.45 24.32 -33.99
N ALA A 641 -2.45 23.84 -34.74
CA ALA A 641 -3.19 24.63 -35.72
C ALA A 641 -3.95 25.79 -35.03
N ASP A 642 -4.18 26.89 -35.75
CA ASP A 642 -4.79 28.10 -35.19
C ASP A 642 -6.17 27.87 -34.58
N ASP A 643 -6.96 26.94 -35.14
CA ASP A 643 -8.24 26.55 -34.56
C ASP A 643 -8.10 25.87 -33.21
N ALA A 644 -7.11 24.98 -33.05
CA ALA A 644 -6.82 24.35 -31.77
C ALA A 644 -6.33 25.38 -30.73
N ARG A 645 -5.59 26.41 -31.15
CA ARG A 645 -5.18 27.53 -30.29
C ARG A 645 -6.38 28.37 -29.83
N ARG A 646 -7.32 28.66 -30.73
CA ARG A 646 -8.57 29.38 -30.40
C ARG A 646 -9.47 28.56 -29.46
N VAL A 647 -9.62 27.26 -29.72
CA VAL A 647 -10.38 26.33 -28.87
C VAL A 647 -9.77 26.23 -27.47
N LEU A 648 -8.44 26.20 -27.35
CA LEU A 648 -7.75 26.17 -26.06
C LEU A 648 -8.16 27.35 -25.16
N LEU A 649 -8.20 28.56 -25.70
CA LEU A 649 -8.52 29.77 -24.93
C LEU A 649 -10.03 29.95 -24.70
N THR A 650 -10.85 29.68 -25.70
CA THR A 650 -12.31 29.85 -25.62
C THR A 650 -13.00 28.71 -24.85
N GLY A 651 -12.37 27.54 -24.75
CA GLY A 651 -12.88 26.39 -24.01
C GLY A 651 -14.16 25.79 -24.59
N ARG A 652 -14.48 26.11 -25.85
CA ARG A 652 -15.57 25.50 -26.63
C ARG A 652 -14.97 24.41 -27.50
N PRO A 653 -15.20 23.12 -27.24
CA PRO A 653 -14.70 22.06 -28.12
C PRO A 653 -15.35 22.21 -29.50
N ALA A 654 -14.54 22.06 -30.56
CA ALA A 654 -15.07 21.71 -31.87
C ALA A 654 -15.68 20.29 -31.79
N GLU A 655 -16.81 20.06 -32.46
CA GLU A 655 -17.40 18.73 -32.59
C GLU A 655 -16.31 17.72 -33.02
N GLY A 656 -16.10 16.67 -32.23
CA GLY A 656 -15.16 15.58 -32.54
C GLY A 656 -14.00 15.35 -31.55
N PHE A 657 -13.77 16.22 -30.57
CA PHE A 657 -12.80 15.95 -29.49
C PHE A 657 -13.42 15.03 -28.41
N PHE A 658 -13.55 13.74 -28.70
CA PHE A 658 -14.12 12.78 -27.75
C PHE A 658 -13.25 12.63 -26.49
N SER A 659 -13.88 12.85 -25.32
CA SER A 659 -13.38 12.44 -24.02
C SER A 659 -13.55 10.93 -23.86
N ALA A 660 -12.44 10.19 -23.79
CA ALA A 660 -12.44 8.76 -23.41
C ALA A 660 -12.90 8.51 -21.96
N GLY A 661 -13.22 9.57 -21.20
CA GLY A 661 -13.53 9.49 -19.77
C GLY A 661 -12.31 9.14 -18.91
N PRO A 662 -12.49 9.02 -17.59
CA PRO A 662 -11.44 8.59 -16.65
C PRO A 662 -10.73 7.32 -17.12
N ILE A 663 -9.40 7.27 -17.00
CA ILE A 663 -8.62 6.08 -17.36
C ILE A 663 -8.90 4.95 -16.39
N VAL A 664 -9.46 3.85 -16.91
CA VAL A 664 -9.71 2.62 -16.14
C VAL A 664 -8.51 1.68 -16.24
N CYS A 665 -7.99 1.43 -17.45
CA CYS A 665 -6.80 0.60 -17.65
C CYS A 665 -5.56 1.47 -17.86
N ALA A 666 -4.76 1.66 -16.81
CA ALA A 666 -3.48 2.35 -16.93
C ALA A 666 -2.54 1.62 -17.89
N CYS A 667 -2.55 0.28 -17.97
CA CYS A 667 -1.64 -0.44 -18.87
C CYS A 667 -1.92 -0.20 -20.36
N PHE A 668 -3.19 -0.20 -20.69
CA PHE A 668 -3.77 0.10 -22.00
C PHE A 668 -3.83 1.59 -22.39
N SER A 669 -3.78 2.47 -21.39
CA SER A 669 -4.35 3.82 -21.48
C SER A 669 -5.81 3.81 -21.99
N VAL A 670 -6.62 2.85 -21.53
CA VAL A 670 -8.04 2.72 -21.93
C VAL A 670 -8.95 3.46 -20.95
N GLY A 671 -9.78 4.36 -21.49
CA GLY A 671 -10.74 5.16 -20.73
C GLY A 671 -12.11 4.52 -20.54
N MET A 672 -12.83 4.96 -19.51
CA MET A 672 -14.15 4.45 -19.13
C MET A 672 -15.17 4.56 -20.27
N ALA A 673 -15.17 5.63 -21.06
CA ALA A 673 -16.10 5.80 -22.17
C ALA A 673 -15.81 4.80 -23.31
N THR A 674 -14.54 4.52 -23.60
CA THR A 674 -14.14 3.49 -24.56
C THR A 674 -14.57 2.10 -24.11
N ILE A 675 -14.44 1.81 -22.80
CA ILE A 675 -14.92 0.54 -22.23
C ILE A 675 -16.44 0.44 -22.32
N ARG A 676 -17.18 1.50 -21.97
CA ARG A 676 -18.64 1.53 -22.12
C ARG A 676 -19.08 1.34 -23.57
N ALA A 677 -18.37 1.95 -24.52
CA ALA A 677 -18.64 1.75 -25.95
C ALA A 677 -18.40 0.28 -26.37
N ALA A 678 -17.35 -0.37 -25.88
CA ALA A 678 -17.11 -1.79 -26.14
C ALA A 678 -18.18 -2.69 -25.50
N ILE A 679 -18.65 -2.36 -24.29
CA ILE A 679 -19.77 -3.06 -23.63
C ILE A 679 -21.05 -2.89 -24.48
N GLN A 680 -21.37 -1.67 -24.91
CA GLN A 680 -22.50 -1.39 -25.79
C GLN A 680 -22.40 -2.11 -27.15
N ALA A 681 -21.18 -2.33 -27.65
CA ALA A 681 -20.91 -3.09 -28.86
C ALA A 681 -20.94 -4.63 -28.66
N GLY A 682 -21.25 -5.12 -27.45
CA GLY A 682 -21.48 -6.54 -27.18
C GLY A 682 -20.41 -7.24 -26.33
N ALA A 683 -19.42 -6.52 -25.78
CA ALA A 683 -18.46 -7.12 -24.86
C ALA A 683 -19.11 -7.40 -23.49
N ALA A 684 -19.61 -8.62 -23.29
CA ALA A 684 -20.36 -9.04 -22.10
C ALA A 684 -19.49 -9.57 -20.93
N SER A 685 -18.16 -9.56 -21.06
CA SER A 685 -17.25 -10.03 -20.01
C SER A 685 -15.96 -9.21 -19.98
N ALA A 686 -15.25 -9.25 -18.84
CA ALA A 686 -13.94 -8.60 -18.73
C ALA A 686 -12.92 -9.21 -19.71
N GLU A 687 -13.04 -10.50 -20.00
CA GLU A 687 -12.28 -11.21 -21.04
C GLU A 687 -12.58 -10.65 -22.44
N ALA A 688 -13.85 -10.48 -22.80
CA ALA A 688 -14.25 -9.89 -24.10
C ALA A 688 -13.78 -8.43 -24.24
N ILE A 689 -13.86 -7.64 -23.16
CA ILE A 689 -13.27 -6.30 -23.11
C ILE A 689 -11.74 -6.37 -23.30
N GLY A 690 -11.09 -7.37 -22.71
CA GLY A 690 -9.67 -7.64 -22.84
C GLY A 690 -9.26 -8.03 -24.26
N GLU A 691 -10.07 -8.79 -24.99
CA GLU A 691 -9.84 -9.11 -26.40
C GLU A 691 -9.98 -7.87 -27.28
N ALA A 692 -11.02 -7.06 -27.05
CA ALA A 692 -11.29 -5.87 -27.85
C ALA A 692 -10.31 -4.71 -27.58
N LEU A 693 -9.98 -4.45 -26.32
CA LEU A 693 -9.27 -3.24 -25.88
C LEU A 693 -7.90 -3.52 -25.22
N ARG A 694 -7.53 -4.79 -25.03
CA ARG A 694 -6.39 -5.25 -24.19
C ARG A 694 -6.54 -4.89 -22.71
N ALA A 695 -7.63 -4.25 -22.29
CA ALA A 695 -7.82 -3.88 -20.89
C ALA A 695 -7.94 -5.15 -20.01
N GLY A 696 -7.18 -5.22 -18.92
CA GLY A 696 -7.20 -6.36 -18.00
C GLY A 696 -6.21 -7.49 -18.32
N THR A 697 -5.53 -7.48 -19.47
CA THR A 697 -4.70 -8.63 -19.93
C THR A 697 -3.24 -8.61 -19.47
N ASN A 698 -2.69 -7.45 -19.07
CA ASN A 698 -1.28 -7.32 -18.67
C ASN A 698 -1.08 -7.45 -17.15
N CYS A 699 -1.31 -6.37 -16.40
CA CYS A 699 -1.16 -6.40 -14.93
C CYS A 699 -2.42 -6.87 -14.19
N GLY A 700 -3.58 -6.89 -14.87
CA GLY A 700 -4.89 -7.22 -14.30
C GLY A 700 -5.45 -6.27 -13.22
N SER A 701 -4.78 -5.16 -12.91
CA SER A 701 -5.19 -4.27 -11.80
C SER A 701 -6.54 -3.58 -12.02
N CYS A 702 -6.96 -3.44 -13.28
CA CYS A 702 -8.23 -2.83 -13.70
C CYS A 702 -9.39 -3.83 -13.80
N LEU A 703 -9.15 -5.14 -13.69
CA LEU A 703 -10.20 -6.16 -13.83
C LEU A 703 -11.42 -5.95 -12.90
N PRO A 704 -11.26 -5.57 -11.61
CA PRO A 704 -12.40 -5.33 -10.73
C PRO A 704 -13.28 -4.16 -11.23
N GLU A 705 -12.65 -3.10 -11.74
CA GLU A 705 -13.37 -1.94 -12.26
C GLU A 705 -14.08 -2.23 -13.58
N LEU A 706 -13.49 -3.05 -14.46
CA LEU A 706 -14.15 -3.53 -15.69
C LEU A 706 -15.43 -4.31 -15.35
N LYS A 707 -15.37 -5.21 -14.37
CA LYS A 707 -16.52 -5.99 -13.89
C LYS A 707 -17.61 -5.10 -13.29
N ARG A 708 -17.24 -4.06 -12.54
CA ARG A 708 -18.19 -3.07 -12.02
C ARG A 708 -18.93 -2.35 -13.15
N LEU A 709 -18.21 -1.91 -14.18
CA LEU A 709 -18.83 -1.24 -15.33
C LEU A 709 -19.81 -2.15 -16.09
N LEU A 710 -19.50 -3.45 -16.17
CA LEU A 710 -20.43 -4.45 -16.72
C LEU A 710 -21.69 -4.57 -15.84
N ALA A 711 -21.52 -4.76 -14.53
CA ALA A 711 -22.64 -4.90 -13.58
C ALA A 711 -23.54 -3.65 -13.50
N ASP A 712 -22.94 -2.45 -13.56
CA ASP A 712 -23.68 -1.18 -13.60
C ASP A 712 -24.55 -1.08 -14.87
N THR A 713 -24.13 -1.73 -15.97
CA THR A 713 -24.88 -1.75 -17.25
C THR A 713 -26.01 -2.77 -17.21
N ASP A 714 -25.81 -3.94 -16.61
CA ASP A 714 -26.85 -4.96 -16.41
C ASP A 714 -27.97 -4.44 -15.50
N LEU A 715 -27.64 -3.72 -14.42
CA LEU A 715 -28.62 -3.09 -13.53
C LEU A 715 -29.45 -2.00 -14.23
N ALA A 716 -28.85 -1.27 -15.17
CA ALA A 716 -29.55 -0.26 -15.98
C ALA A 716 -30.49 -0.92 -17.02
N ALA A 717 -30.11 -2.08 -17.56
CA ALA A 717 -30.96 -2.87 -18.46
C ALA A 717 -32.17 -3.48 -17.73
N ASP A 718 -31.98 -3.98 -16.51
CA ASP A 718 -33.06 -4.54 -15.68
C ASP A 718 -34.04 -3.46 -15.18
N CYS A 719 -33.56 -2.26 -14.87
CA CYS A 719 -34.43 -1.11 -14.56
C CYS A 719 -35.26 -0.63 -15.77
N ALA A 720 -34.73 -0.77 -17.00
CA ALA A 720 -35.46 -0.43 -18.22
C ALA A 720 -36.50 -1.50 -18.61
N ALA A 721 -36.36 -2.74 -18.12
CA ALA A 721 -37.26 -3.87 -18.43
C ALA A 721 -38.49 -3.97 -17.50
N THR A 722 -38.57 -3.14 -16.44
CA THR A 722 -39.71 -3.16 -15.52
C THR A 722 -40.68 -2.02 -15.85
N PRO A 723 -41.87 -2.27 -16.44
CA PRO A 723 -42.84 -1.21 -16.69
C PRO A 723 -43.41 -0.68 -15.35
N PRO A 724 -43.73 0.62 -15.25
CA PRO A 724 -44.31 1.17 -14.02
C PRO A 724 -45.66 0.52 -13.75
N GLN A 725 -45.83 -0.05 -12.54
CA GLN A 725 -47.15 -0.47 -12.08
C GLN A 725 -48.06 0.76 -11.99
N PRO A 726 -49.31 0.67 -12.48
CA PRO A 726 -50.27 1.76 -12.34
C PRO A 726 -50.60 1.97 -10.85
N PRO A 727 -50.86 3.23 -10.42
CA PRO A 727 -51.18 3.51 -9.03
C PRO A 727 -52.45 2.76 -8.61
N ALA A 728 -52.37 2.09 -7.46
CA ALA A 728 -53.51 1.44 -6.84
C ALA A 728 -54.64 2.47 -6.61
N ARG A 729 -55.84 2.16 -7.13
CA ARG A 729 -57.04 2.95 -6.88
C ARG A 729 -57.31 2.98 -5.38
N VAL A 730 -57.26 4.18 -4.79
CA VAL A 730 -57.80 4.46 -3.47
C VAL A 730 -59.31 4.25 -3.55
N ALA A 731 -59.81 3.25 -2.83
CA ALA A 731 -61.23 3.08 -2.61
C ALA A 731 -61.73 4.22 -1.70
N ASP A 732 -62.75 4.90 -2.19
CA ASP A 732 -63.49 5.97 -1.54
C ASP A 732 -64.34 5.35 -0.42
N ASP A 733 -63.97 5.60 0.84
CA ASP A 733 -64.74 5.19 2.01
C ASP A 733 -65.13 6.45 2.79
N ARG A 734 -66.30 7.01 2.41
CA ARG A 734 -66.96 8.08 3.15
C ARG A 734 -68.19 7.54 3.87
N ALA A 735 -68.13 7.73 5.19
CA ALA A 735 -69.22 8.00 6.12
C ALA A 735 -70.05 6.82 6.65
N HIS A 736 -69.82 6.47 7.92
CA HIS A 736 -70.90 6.38 8.90
C HIS A 736 -70.44 6.70 10.33
N VAL A 737 -71.06 7.73 10.90
CA VAL A 737 -71.03 8.12 12.31
C VAL A 737 -72.21 7.44 13.00
N PRO A 738 -72.07 6.84 14.21
CA PRO A 738 -73.21 6.38 14.98
C PRO A 738 -73.60 7.39 16.06
N THR A 739 -74.89 7.74 16.12
CA THR A 739 -75.54 8.28 17.31
C THR A 739 -76.86 7.53 17.57
N ALA A 740 -76.95 7.00 18.79
CA ALA A 740 -78.12 6.77 19.65
C ALA A 740 -79.37 6.03 19.13
N THR A 741 -79.69 4.97 19.89
CA THR A 741 -80.90 4.15 20.09
C THR A 741 -82.19 4.97 20.39
N PRO A 742 -83.42 4.38 20.47
CA PRO A 742 -83.81 2.99 20.79
C PRO A 742 -84.17 2.09 19.61
#